data_AF-B7NE21-F1
#
_entry.id   AF-B7NE21-F1
#
_cell.length_a   1.000
_cell.length_b   1.000
_cell.length_c   1.000
_cell.angle_alpha   90.00
_cell.angle_beta   90.00
_cell.angle_gamma   90.00
#
_symmetry.space_group_name_H-M   'P 1'
#
loop_
_entity.id
_entity.type
_entity.pdbx_description
1 polymer ?
#
loop_
_entity_poly.entity_id
_entity_poly.type
_entity_poly.pdbx_seq_one_letter_code
_entity_poly.pdbx_strand_id
1 'polypeptide(L)'
;MESKRLDNAALAAGISPNYINAHGKPQSISAETKRRLLDAMHQRTATKVAVTPVPNVMVYTSGKKMPMVVEGSGEYSWLLTTEEGTQYKGHVTGGKAFNLPTKLPEGYHTLTLTQDDQRAHCRVIVAPKRCYEPQALLNKQKLWGACVQLYTLRSEKNWGIGDFGDLKAMLVDVVKRGGSFIGLNPIHALYPANPESASPYSPSSRRWLNVIYIDVNAVEDFHLSEEAQAWWKLPTTQQTLQQARDADWVDYSTVTALKMTALRMAWKGFAQRDDEQMAAFRQFVAEQGDSLFWQAAFDALHAQQVKEDEMRWGWPAWPEMYQNVDSPEVRQFCEEHRDDVDFYLWLQWLAYSQFAACWEISQGYEMPIGLYRDLAVGVAEGGAETWCDRELYCLKASVGAPPDILGPLGQNWGLPPMDPHIITARAYEPFIELLRANMQNCGALRIDHVMSMLRLWWIPYGETADQGAYVHYPVDDLLSILALESKRHRCMVIGEDLGTVPVEIVGKLRSSGVYSYKVLYFENDHEKTFRSPKAYPEQSMAVAATHDLPTLRGYWESGDLTLGKTLGLYPDEVILRGLYQDRELAKQGLLDALHKYGCLPKRAGHKASLMSMTPTLNRGLQRYIADSNSALLGLQPEDWLDMAEPVNIPGTSYQYKNWRRKLSATLEAMFADDGVNKLLKDLDRRRRAAAKK
;
A
#
# COMPACT_ATOMS: atom_id res chain seq x y z
N MET A 1 18.81 -15.51 36.84
CA MET A 1 19.35 -16.16 35.63
C MET A 1 18.33 -16.23 34.50
N GLU A 2 17.05 -16.46 34.78
CA GLU A 2 15.98 -16.54 33.76
C GLU A 2 15.73 -15.25 32.97
N SER A 3 15.77 -14.07 33.61
CA SER A 3 15.58 -12.77 32.92
C SER A 3 16.66 -12.48 31.86
N LYS A 4 17.94 -12.77 32.13
CA LYS A 4 19.02 -12.56 31.15
C LYS A 4 18.90 -13.50 29.94
N ARG A 5 18.42 -14.73 30.16
CA ARG A 5 18.18 -15.68 29.06
C ARG A 5 17.07 -15.20 28.13
N LEU A 6 15.98 -14.68 28.70
CA LEU A 6 14.88 -14.09 27.94
C LEU A 6 15.32 -12.84 27.16
N ASP A 7 16.06 -11.93 27.80
CA ASP A 7 16.54 -10.71 27.13
C ASP A 7 17.49 -11.03 25.96
N ASN A 8 18.40 -11.99 26.13
CA ASN A 8 19.30 -12.43 25.06
C ASN A 8 18.53 -13.12 23.92
N ALA A 9 17.53 -13.95 24.24
CA ALA A 9 16.70 -14.58 23.23
C ALA A 9 15.88 -13.56 22.43
N ALA A 10 15.29 -12.56 23.12
CA ALA A 10 14.56 -11.48 22.49
C ALA A 10 15.44 -10.64 21.56
N LEU A 11 16.65 -10.27 22.01
CA LEU A 11 17.61 -9.54 21.18
C LEU A 11 18.05 -10.36 19.95
N ALA A 12 18.33 -11.65 20.13
CA ALA A 12 18.71 -12.54 19.02
C ALA A 12 17.58 -12.73 18.00
N ALA A 13 16.33 -12.61 18.42
CA ALA A 13 15.13 -12.64 17.57
C ALA A 13 14.77 -11.27 16.96
N GLY A 14 15.58 -10.22 17.21
CA GLY A 14 15.35 -8.89 16.68
C GLY A 14 14.28 -8.07 17.42
N ILE A 15 13.91 -8.43 18.65
CA ILE A 15 12.97 -7.66 19.47
C ILE A 15 13.74 -6.57 20.22
N SER A 16 13.37 -5.30 19.98
CA SER A 16 13.99 -4.17 20.66
C SER A 16 13.63 -4.16 22.16
N PRO A 17 14.59 -3.95 23.07
CA PRO A 17 14.33 -3.94 24.52
C PRO A 17 13.65 -2.65 25.00
N ASN A 18 13.68 -1.58 24.21
CA ASN A 18 13.05 -0.29 24.49
C ASN A 18 12.74 0.48 23.20
N TYR A 19 12.04 1.60 23.31
CA TYR A 19 11.79 2.53 22.22
C TYR A 19 11.66 3.98 22.73
N ILE A 20 11.70 4.96 21.82
CA ILE A 20 11.42 6.36 22.14
C ILE A 20 9.94 6.62 21.86
N ASN A 21 9.18 7.04 22.86
CA ASN A 21 7.76 7.36 22.71
C ASN A 21 7.55 8.74 22.07
N ALA A 22 6.30 9.09 21.77
CA ALA A 22 5.97 10.34 21.07
C ALA A 22 6.35 11.63 21.84
N HIS A 23 6.71 11.53 23.12
CA HIS A 23 7.22 12.64 23.93
C HIS A 23 8.76 12.68 24.00
N GLY A 24 9.45 11.87 23.20
CA GLY A 24 10.91 11.80 23.17
C GLY A 24 11.53 11.06 24.37
N LYS A 25 10.76 10.28 25.12
CA LYS A 25 11.25 9.56 26.31
C LYS A 25 11.48 8.08 26.02
N PRO A 26 12.56 7.47 26.56
CA PRO A 26 12.77 6.03 26.45
C PRO A 26 11.73 5.26 27.29
N GLN A 27 11.18 4.20 26.71
CA GLN A 27 10.22 3.30 27.34
C GLN A 27 10.67 1.86 27.16
N SER A 28 10.79 1.13 28.27
CA SER A 28 11.24 -0.26 28.30
C SER A 28 10.12 -1.24 27.95
N ILE A 29 10.47 -2.33 27.27
CA ILE A 29 9.56 -3.43 26.95
C ILE A 29 9.50 -4.44 28.10
N SER A 30 8.29 -4.85 28.48
CA SER A 30 8.05 -5.80 29.57
C SER A 30 8.55 -7.21 29.24
N ALA A 31 8.88 -8.00 30.27
CA ALA A 31 9.28 -9.39 30.09
C ALA A 31 8.14 -10.25 29.50
N GLU A 32 6.88 -9.93 29.82
CA GLU A 32 5.71 -10.61 29.26
C GLU A 32 5.62 -10.42 27.75
N THR A 33 5.75 -9.17 27.29
CA THR A 33 5.75 -8.84 25.85
C THR A 33 6.83 -9.62 25.12
N LYS A 34 8.06 -9.62 25.64
CA LYS A 34 9.17 -10.40 25.04
C LYS A 34 8.83 -11.89 24.93
N ARG A 35 8.24 -12.48 25.97
CA ARG A 35 7.88 -13.91 25.98
C ARG A 35 6.79 -14.22 24.94
N ARG A 36 5.74 -13.42 24.89
CA ARG A 36 4.61 -13.59 23.96
C ARG A 36 5.03 -13.40 22.51
N LEU A 37 5.86 -12.39 22.22
CA LEU A 37 6.37 -12.17 20.86
C LEU A 37 7.35 -13.26 20.41
N LEU A 38 8.17 -13.80 21.31
CA LEU A 38 9.01 -14.97 21.01
C LEU A 38 8.17 -16.24 20.72
N ASP A 39 7.04 -16.42 21.42
CA ASP A 39 6.09 -17.52 21.15
C ASP A 39 5.32 -17.34 19.82
N ALA A 40 5.19 -16.09 19.36
CA ALA A 40 4.55 -15.78 18.09
C ALA A 40 5.45 -16.03 16.88
N MET A 41 6.77 -15.93 17.04
CA MET A 41 7.75 -16.21 15.99
C MET A 41 7.89 -17.70 15.75
N HIS A 42 8.16 -18.09 14.50
CA HIS A 42 8.45 -19.48 14.19
C HIS A 42 9.78 -19.86 14.82
N GLN A 43 9.77 -20.89 15.67
CA GLN A 43 11.00 -21.38 16.29
C GLN A 43 11.96 -21.86 15.19
N ARG A 44 13.19 -21.33 15.22
CA ARG A 44 14.32 -22.08 14.68
C ARG A 44 14.34 -23.39 15.45
N THR A 45 13.89 -24.48 14.84
CA THR A 45 14.23 -25.81 15.34
C THR A 45 15.74 -25.79 15.53
N ALA A 46 16.18 -26.00 16.77
CA ALA A 46 17.57 -26.18 17.12
C ALA A 46 18.06 -27.55 16.58
N THR A 47 17.72 -27.89 15.34
CA THR A 47 18.59 -28.72 14.52
C THR A 47 19.89 -27.98 14.45
N LYS A 48 20.97 -28.59 14.99
CA LYS A 48 22.36 -28.17 14.74
C LYS A 48 22.41 -27.69 13.30
N VAL A 49 22.52 -26.37 13.10
CA VAL A 49 22.70 -25.81 11.76
C VAL A 49 23.97 -26.47 11.27
N ALA A 50 23.84 -27.43 10.35
CA ALA A 50 24.98 -27.95 9.63
C ALA A 50 25.68 -26.71 9.09
N VAL A 51 26.95 -26.50 9.43
CA VAL A 51 27.70 -25.32 9.01
C VAL A 51 27.61 -25.27 7.49
N THR A 52 26.73 -24.44 6.97
CA THR A 52 26.55 -24.27 5.53
C THR A 52 27.71 -23.39 5.06
N PRO A 53 28.47 -23.80 4.03
CA PRO A 53 29.70 -23.10 3.67
C PRO A 53 29.44 -21.66 3.20
N VAL A 54 28.23 -21.33 2.76
CA VAL A 54 27.78 -19.98 2.40
C VAL A 54 26.36 -19.73 2.91
N PRO A 55 25.95 -18.46 3.12
CA PRO A 55 24.55 -18.12 3.38
C PRO A 55 23.63 -18.52 2.22
N ASN A 56 22.34 -18.75 2.48
CA ASN A 56 21.34 -19.04 1.45
C ASN A 56 21.10 -17.83 0.50
N VAL A 57 21.38 -16.61 0.96
CA VAL A 57 21.27 -15.38 0.17
C VAL A 57 22.34 -14.36 0.55
N MET A 58 22.84 -13.60 -0.43
CA MET A 58 23.73 -12.47 -0.24
C MET A 58 23.35 -11.32 -1.18
N VAL A 59 23.30 -10.10 -0.66
CA VAL A 59 22.91 -8.90 -1.40
C VAL A 59 24.10 -7.94 -1.53
N TYR A 60 24.33 -7.44 -2.74
CA TYR A 60 25.42 -6.52 -3.06
C TYR A 60 24.93 -5.32 -3.86
N THR A 61 25.62 -4.18 -3.72
CA THR A 61 25.42 -3.03 -4.61
C THR A 61 26.31 -3.16 -5.85
N SER A 62 25.74 -2.94 -7.04
CA SER A 62 26.46 -2.92 -8.31
C SER A 62 27.63 -1.91 -8.29
N GLY A 63 28.73 -2.26 -8.96
CA GLY A 63 29.94 -1.42 -9.02
C GLY A 63 30.83 -1.43 -7.78
N LYS A 64 30.49 -2.15 -6.70
CA LYS A 64 31.35 -2.38 -5.53
C LYS A 64 32.02 -3.76 -5.56
N LYS A 65 33.02 -3.96 -4.70
CA LYS A 65 33.57 -5.30 -4.44
C LYS A 65 32.51 -6.18 -3.77
N MET A 66 32.50 -7.45 -4.14
CA MET A 66 31.51 -8.43 -3.67
C MET A 66 32.23 -9.60 -2.99
N PRO A 67 32.71 -9.41 -1.74
CA PRO A 67 33.35 -10.49 -1.00
C PRO A 67 32.31 -11.52 -0.56
N MET A 68 32.65 -12.80 -0.73
CA MET A 68 31.89 -13.94 -0.25
C MET A 68 32.76 -14.69 0.76
N VAL A 69 32.27 -14.78 2.00
CA VAL A 69 32.92 -15.56 3.07
C VAL A 69 32.50 -17.00 2.93
N VAL A 70 33.46 -17.92 3.03
CA VAL A 70 33.21 -19.36 2.94
C VAL A 70 33.62 -20.02 4.25
N GLU A 71 32.64 -20.58 4.96
CA GLU A 71 32.88 -21.38 6.18
C GLU A 71 33.27 -22.83 5.83
N GLY A 72 33.53 -23.65 6.85
CA GLY A 72 34.00 -25.02 6.68
C GLY A 72 35.49 -25.14 6.39
N SER A 73 35.92 -26.28 5.84
CA SER A 73 37.32 -26.60 5.58
C SER A 73 37.49 -27.29 4.23
N GLY A 74 38.74 -27.48 3.79
CA GLY A 74 39.05 -28.09 2.49
C GLY A 74 38.86 -27.12 1.32
N GLU A 75 38.93 -27.66 0.10
CA GLU A 75 38.73 -26.89 -1.13
C GLU A 75 37.29 -27.06 -1.63
N TYR A 76 36.68 -25.97 -2.06
CA TYR A 76 35.37 -25.93 -2.72
C TYR A 76 35.57 -25.49 -4.16
N SER A 77 34.97 -26.19 -5.10
CA SER A 77 34.72 -25.65 -6.45
C SER A 77 33.46 -24.79 -6.40
N TRP A 78 33.44 -23.66 -7.11
CA TRP A 78 32.25 -22.82 -7.19
C TRP A 78 31.86 -22.51 -8.64
N LEU A 79 30.56 -22.43 -8.86
CA LEU A 79 29.92 -22.02 -10.11
C LEU A 79 28.94 -20.87 -9.81
N LEU A 80 29.15 -19.72 -10.42
CA LEU A 80 28.21 -18.61 -10.41
C LEU A 80 27.52 -18.56 -11.78
N THR A 81 26.19 -18.62 -11.81
CA THR A 81 25.38 -18.42 -13.01
C THR A 81 24.57 -17.13 -12.85
N THR A 82 24.72 -16.19 -13.79
CA THR A 82 23.92 -14.95 -13.79
C THR A 82 22.46 -15.24 -14.17
N GLU A 83 21.57 -14.27 -13.98
CA GLU A 83 20.15 -14.39 -14.35
C GLU A 83 19.99 -14.73 -15.85
N GLU A 84 20.85 -14.14 -16.69
CA GLU A 84 20.90 -14.34 -18.14
C GLU A 84 21.65 -15.63 -18.55
N GLY A 85 22.15 -16.41 -17.60
CA GLY A 85 22.82 -17.70 -17.86
C GLY A 85 24.33 -17.64 -18.08
N THR A 86 24.99 -16.49 -17.91
CA THR A 86 26.46 -16.39 -17.99
C THR A 86 27.11 -17.12 -16.81
N GLN A 87 28.10 -17.95 -17.08
CA GLN A 87 28.75 -18.79 -16.06
C GLN A 87 30.17 -18.33 -15.74
N TYR A 88 30.51 -18.36 -14.45
CA TYR A 88 31.86 -18.15 -13.91
C TYR A 88 32.22 -19.30 -12.98
N LYS A 89 33.48 -19.72 -13.00
CA LYS A 89 33.97 -20.86 -12.21
C LYS A 89 35.26 -20.50 -11.48
N GLY A 90 35.49 -21.15 -10.35
CA GLY A 90 36.75 -21.09 -9.63
C GLY A 90 36.79 -22.02 -8.44
N HIS A 91 37.81 -21.86 -7.61
CA HIS A 91 37.99 -22.62 -6.37
C HIS A 91 38.23 -21.68 -5.19
N VAL A 92 37.90 -22.13 -3.98
CA VAL A 92 38.12 -21.39 -2.74
C VAL A 92 38.35 -22.36 -1.58
N THR A 93 39.29 -22.02 -0.69
CA THR A 93 39.51 -22.80 0.55
C THR A 93 38.48 -22.38 1.61
N GLY A 94 37.84 -23.34 2.27
CA GLY A 94 37.01 -23.08 3.45
C GLY A 94 37.79 -22.33 4.54
N GLY A 95 37.11 -21.44 5.25
CA GLY A 95 37.69 -20.51 6.22
C GLY A 95 38.32 -19.26 5.59
N LYS A 96 38.20 -19.07 4.26
CA LYS A 96 38.66 -17.86 3.55
C LYS A 96 37.49 -17.13 2.89
N ALA A 97 37.77 -15.93 2.39
CA ALA A 97 36.87 -15.20 1.52
C ALA A 97 37.43 -15.11 0.11
N PHE A 98 36.55 -15.07 -0.89
CA PHE A 98 36.89 -14.75 -2.27
C PHE A 98 36.00 -13.61 -2.77
N ASN A 99 36.42 -12.93 -3.84
CA ASN A 99 35.55 -11.94 -4.49
C ASN A 99 34.80 -12.62 -5.64
N LEU A 100 33.51 -12.34 -5.75
CA LEU A 100 32.76 -12.67 -6.95
C LEU A 100 33.35 -11.93 -8.18
N PRO A 101 33.10 -12.42 -9.41
CA PRO A 101 33.55 -11.76 -10.63
C PRO A 101 33.23 -10.26 -10.64
N THR A 102 34.20 -9.46 -11.10
CA THR A 102 34.00 -8.01 -11.18
C THR A 102 32.92 -7.65 -12.20
N LYS A 103 32.12 -6.61 -11.91
CA LYS A 103 31.08 -6.07 -12.80
C LYS A 103 29.96 -7.06 -13.15
N LEU A 104 29.52 -7.86 -12.19
CA LEU A 104 28.25 -8.60 -12.35
C LEU A 104 27.10 -7.62 -12.65
N PRO A 105 26.19 -7.97 -13.60
CA PRO A 105 25.02 -7.16 -13.88
C PRO A 105 24.09 -7.12 -12.67
N GLU A 106 23.18 -6.14 -12.64
CA GLU A 106 22.11 -6.12 -11.64
C GLU A 106 21.12 -7.25 -11.92
N GLY A 107 20.66 -7.95 -10.88
CA GLY A 107 19.74 -9.08 -11.03
C GLY A 107 19.88 -10.17 -9.97
N TYR A 108 19.24 -11.31 -10.24
CA TYR A 108 19.20 -12.48 -9.38
C TYR A 108 20.08 -13.59 -9.94
N HIS A 109 21.14 -13.95 -9.22
CA HIS A 109 22.14 -14.91 -9.67
C HIS A 109 22.21 -16.11 -8.72
N THR A 110 22.81 -17.21 -9.18
CA THR A 110 22.96 -18.44 -8.41
C THR A 110 24.43 -18.77 -8.24
N LEU A 111 24.91 -18.73 -7.00
CA LEU A 111 26.21 -19.29 -6.62
C LEU A 111 25.98 -20.70 -6.09
N THR A 112 26.73 -21.67 -6.61
CA THR A 112 26.77 -23.04 -6.10
C THR A 112 28.20 -23.38 -5.71
N LEU A 113 28.39 -23.82 -4.47
CA LEU A 113 29.64 -24.42 -3.99
C LEU A 113 29.51 -25.93 -3.99
N THR A 114 30.57 -26.64 -4.37
CA THR A 114 30.62 -28.11 -4.40
C THR A 114 31.92 -28.61 -3.77
N GLN A 115 31.77 -29.50 -2.81
CA GLN A 115 32.84 -30.27 -2.18
C GLN A 115 32.35 -31.72 -2.06
N ASP A 116 33.09 -32.64 -2.66
CA ASP A 116 32.65 -34.03 -2.84
C ASP A 116 31.24 -34.08 -3.47
N ASP A 117 30.30 -34.82 -2.88
CA ASP A 117 28.91 -34.91 -3.33
C ASP A 117 28.01 -33.79 -2.75
N GLN A 118 28.52 -32.95 -1.86
CA GLN A 118 27.74 -31.91 -1.19
C GLN A 118 27.68 -30.64 -2.03
N ARG A 119 26.47 -30.09 -2.18
CA ARG A 119 26.22 -28.81 -2.85
C ARG A 119 25.55 -27.83 -1.91
N ALA A 120 26.05 -26.60 -1.90
CA ALA A 120 25.45 -25.49 -1.18
C ALA A 120 25.10 -24.38 -2.17
N HIS A 121 23.89 -23.84 -2.06
CA HIS A 121 23.39 -22.79 -2.94
C HIS A 121 23.26 -21.47 -2.19
N CYS A 122 23.62 -20.38 -2.87
CA CYS A 122 23.43 -19.01 -2.42
C CYS A 122 22.80 -18.21 -3.55
N ARG A 123 21.65 -17.58 -3.28
CA ARG A 123 21.11 -16.55 -4.16
C ARG A 123 21.97 -15.29 -4.02
N VAL A 124 22.60 -14.86 -5.09
CA VAL A 124 23.38 -13.61 -5.12
C VAL A 124 22.52 -12.54 -5.80
N ILE A 125 22.15 -11.52 -5.05
CA ILE A 125 21.34 -10.40 -5.55
C ILE A 125 22.27 -9.19 -5.75
N VAL A 126 22.34 -8.67 -6.97
CA VAL A 126 23.10 -7.46 -7.29
C VAL A 126 22.13 -6.33 -7.60
N ALA A 127 22.15 -5.28 -6.79
CA ALA A 127 21.17 -4.20 -6.83
C ALA A 127 21.79 -2.84 -7.20
N PRO A 128 21.05 -1.94 -7.87
CA PRO A 128 21.42 -0.55 -7.99
C PRO A 128 21.41 0.14 -6.63
N LYS A 129 22.13 1.26 -6.49
CA LYS A 129 22.09 2.04 -5.25
C LYS A 129 20.77 2.80 -5.04
N ARG A 130 20.08 3.18 -6.13
CA ARG A 130 18.88 4.02 -6.10
C ARG A 130 17.72 3.36 -6.85
N CYS A 131 16.51 3.60 -6.35
CA CYS A 131 15.26 3.36 -7.06
C CYS A 131 15.20 4.15 -8.36
N TYR A 132 14.29 3.76 -9.26
CA TYR A 132 14.00 4.48 -10.49
C TYR A 132 13.50 5.90 -10.23
N GLU A 133 13.88 6.82 -11.10
CA GLU A 133 13.37 8.19 -11.13
C GLU A 133 13.07 8.55 -12.59
N PRO A 134 11.84 8.98 -12.94
CA PRO A 134 11.52 9.33 -14.32
C PRO A 134 12.30 10.58 -14.76
N GLN A 135 12.54 10.69 -16.06
CA GLN A 135 13.38 11.75 -16.63
C GLN A 135 12.92 13.16 -16.24
N ALA A 136 11.62 13.38 -16.09
CA ALA A 136 11.05 14.63 -15.60
C ALA A 136 11.64 15.07 -14.25
N LEU A 137 11.78 14.15 -13.29
CA LEU A 137 12.33 14.45 -11.96
C LEU A 137 13.85 14.61 -12.00
N LEU A 138 14.54 13.82 -12.82
CA LEU A 138 15.97 14.01 -13.08
C LEU A 138 16.25 15.40 -13.69
N ASN A 139 15.35 15.89 -14.55
CA ASN A 139 15.35 17.23 -15.12
C ASN A 139 14.84 18.31 -14.15
N LYS A 140 14.66 17.97 -12.86
CA LYS A 140 14.26 18.89 -11.78
C LYS A 140 12.89 19.55 -12.01
N GLN A 141 12.04 18.93 -12.83
CA GLN A 141 10.66 19.38 -12.98
C GLN A 141 9.90 19.18 -11.67
N LYS A 142 8.91 20.05 -11.46
CA LYS A 142 8.02 20.02 -10.31
C LYS A 142 6.65 19.57 -10.80
N LEU A 143 6.29 18.32 -10.53
CA LEU A 143 5.08 17.68 -11.07
C LEU A 143 3.93 17.76 -10.06
N TRP A 144 2.70 17.58 -10.51
CA TRP A 144 1.54 17.40 -9.65
C TRP A 144 0.65 16.27 -10.17
N GLY A 145 -0.19 15.72 -9.30
CA GLY A 145 -1.19 14.72 -9.66
C GLY A 145 -2.34 14.71 -8.66
N ALA A 146 -3.38 13.94 -8.98
CA ALA A 146 -4.54 13.78 -8.12
C ALA A 146 -4.35 12.54 -7.24
N CYS A 147 -4.45 12.65 -5.92
CA CYS A 147 -4.51 11.50 -5.01
C CYS A 147 -5.97 11.23 -4.68
N VAL A 148 -6.50 10.11 -5.14
CA VAL A 148 -7.92 9.77 -5.06
C VAL A 148 -8.12 8.48 -4.29
N GLN A 149 -9.26 8.42 -3.61
CA GLN A 149 -9.83 7.18 -3.14
C GLN A 149 -10.78 6.69 -4.25
N LEU A 150 -10.38 5.67 -5.01
CA LEU A 150 -11.05 5.25 -6.25
C LEU A 150 -12.54 4.99 -6.02
N TYR A 151 -12.88 4.29 -4.94
CA TYR A 151 -14.26 3.98 -4.59
C TYR A 151 -15.17 5.21 -4.37
N THR A 152 -14.58 6.40 -4.13
CA THR A 152 -15.34 7.65 -3.89
C THR A 152 -15.78 8.35 -5.17
N LEU A 153 -15.20 8.00 -6.33
CA LEU A 153 -15.50 8.67 -7.58
C LEU A 153 -16.97 8.45 -7.97
N ARG A 154 -17.60 9.51 -8.47
CA ARG A 154 -18.91 9.46 -9.09
C ARG A 154 -18.78 9.77 -10.57
N SER A 155 -19.51 9.06 -11.40
CA SER A 155 -19.66 9.38 -12.82
C SER A 155 -21.08 9.11 -13.29
N GLU A 156 -21.39 9.51 -14.51
CA GLU A 156 -22.68 9.19 -15.14
C GLU A 156 -22.85 7.69 -15.44
N LYS A 157 -21.75 6.91 -15.44
CA LYS A 157 -21.72 5.53 -15.96
C LYS A 157 -21.47 4.43 -14.92
N ASN A 158 -20.82 4.76 -13.81
CA ASN A 158 -20.44 3.75 -12.83
C ASN A 158 -21.63 3.14 -12.08
N TRP A 159 -21.42 2.02 -11.39
CA TRP A 159 -22.51 1.28 -10.75
C TRP A 159 -22.72 1.66 -9.27
N GLY A 160 -22.39 2.90 -8.89
CA GLY A 160 -22.55 3.40 -7.52
C GLY A 160 -21.29 3.33 -6.66
N ILE A 161 -20.18 2.86 -7.24
CA ILE A 161 -18.81 2.95 -6.71
C ILE A 161 -17.91 3.44 -7.84
N GLY A 162 -16.87 4.21 -7.52
CA GLY A 162 -15.86 4.54 -8.52
C GLY A 162 -15.06 3.31 -8.95
N ASP A 163 -14.81 3.15 -10.25
CA ASP A 163 -14.21 1.95 -10.84
C ASP A 163 -13.14 2.25 -11.91
N PHE A 164 -12.58 1.21 -12.57
CA PHE A 164 -11.52 1.41 -13.56
C PHE A 164 -11.97 2.20 -14.80
N GLY A 165 -13.26 2.22 -15.12
CA GLY A 165 -13.81 3.09 -16.16
C GLY A 165 -13.67 4.57 -15.78
N ASP A 166 -13.96 4.89 -14.52
CA ASP A 166 -13.81 6.24 -13.96
C ASP A 166 -12.35 6.65 -13.87
N LEU A 167 -11.46 5.75 -13.45
CA LEU A 167 -10.02 5.99 -13.42
C LEU A 167 -9.51 6.36 -14.82
N LYS A 168 -9.90 5.58 -15.84
CA LYS A 168 -9.54 5.84 -17.23
C LYS A 168 -10.03 7.21 -17.72
N ALA A 169 -11.26 7.58 -17.40
CA ALA A 169 -11.80 8.90 -17.74
C ALA A 169 -11.03 10.03 -17.03
N MET A 170 -10.78 9.88 -15.73
CA MET A 170 -10.11 10.89 -14.91
C MET A 170 -8.65 11.11 -15.34
N LEU A 171 -7.94 10.07 -15.79
CA LEU A 171 -6.57 10.19 -16.33
C LEU A 171 -6.50 11.24 -17.44
N VAL A 172 -7.45 11.19 -18.39
CA VAL A 172 -7.52 12.12 -19.53
C VAL A 172 -7.77 13.56 -19.07
N ASP A 173 -8.63 13.76 -18.09
CA ASP A 173 -8.93 15.09 -17.57
C ASP A 173 -7.77 15.70 -16.77
N VAL A 174 -7.07 14.88 -15.99
CA VAL A 174 -5.90 15.30 -15.21
C VAL A 174 -4.75 15.69 -16.13
N VAL A 175 -4.41 14.86 -17.12
CA VAL A 175 -3.29 15.15 -18.03
C VAL A 175 -3.53 16.36 -18.92
N LYS A 176 -4.77 16.56 -19.42
CA LYS A 176 -5.15 17.76 -20.18
C LYS A 176 -4.96 19.07 -19.39
N ARG A 177 -4.92 19.00 -18.06
CA ARG A 177 -4.69 20.13 -17.15
C ARG A 177 -3.24 20.24 -16.68
N GLY A 178 -2.35 19.35 -17.16
CA GLY A 178 -0.92 19.33 -16.83
C GLY A 178 -0.55 18.40 -15.67
N GLY A 179 -1.50 17.61 -15.16
CA GLY A 179 -1.23 16.61 -14.14
C GLY A 179 -0.42 15.44 -14.70
N SER A 180 0.44 14.86 -13.86
CA SER A 180 1.43 13.85 -14.23
C SER A 180 1.12 12.46 -13.66
N PHE A 181 0.17 12.36 -12.72
CA PHE A 181 -0.28 11.09 -12.16
C PHE A 181 -1.69 11.14 -11.55
N ILE A 182 -2.28 9.97 -11.40
CA ILE A 182 -3.34 9.69 -10.43
C ILE A 182 -2.82 8.68 -9.40
N GLY A 183 -2.81 9.09 -8.14
CA GLY A 183 -2.55 8.27 -6.97
C GLY A 183 -3.81 7.59 -6.48
N LEU A 184 -3.70 6.31 -6.14
CA LEU A 184 -4.81 5.49 -5.70
C LEU A 184 -4.66 5.08 -4.24
N ASN A 185 -5.77 4.75 -3.60
CA ASN A 185 -5.76 3.85 -2.46
C ASN A 185 -5.26 2.45 -2.88
N PRO A 186 -4.95 1.57 -1.91
CA PRO A 186 -4.67 0.19 -2.21
C PRO A 186 -5.84 -0.46 -2.95
N ILE A 187 -5.56 -1.13 -4.05
CA ILE A 187 -6.56 -1.84 -4.88
C ILE A 187 -6.43 -3.36 -4.73
N HIS A 188 -5.88 -3.79 -3.59
CA HIS A 188 -5.68 -5.19 -3.20
C HIS A 188 -6.99 -5.95 -3.11
N ALA A 189 -6.96 -7.25 -3.39
CA ALA A 189 -8.12 -8.12 -3.26
C ALA A 189 -8.69 -8.06 -1.83
N LEU A 190 -9.98 -7.76 -1.73
CA LEU A 190 -10.76 -7.80 -0.49
C LEU A 190 -11.62 -9.08 -0.48
N TYR A 191 -12.90 -8.97 -0.12
CA TYR A 191 -13.79 -10.11 0.08
C TYR A 191 -15.10 -9.90 -0.68
N PRO A 192 -15.26 -10.42 -1.91
CA PRO A 192 -16.53 -10.34 -2.63
C PRO A 192 -17.69 -10.99 -1.87
N ALA A 193 -17.39 -12.02 -1.06
CA ALA A 193 -18.35 -12.71 -0.21
C ALA A 193 -18.70 -11.94 1.08
N ASN A 194 -17.89 -10.96 1.49
CA ASN A 194 -18.12 -10.11 2.67
C ASN A 194 -17.82 -8.63 2.31
N PRO A 195 -18.63 -8.01 1.44
CA PRO A 195 -18.29 -6.75 0.80
C PRO A 195 -18.24 -5.56 1.77
N GLU A 196 -18.87 -5.65 2.94
CA GLU A 196 -18.82 -4.58 3.95
C GLU A 196 -17.47 -4.47 4.66
N SER A 197 -16.62 -5.51 4.58
CA SER A 197 -15.22 -5.47 4.99
C SER A 197 -14.37 -4.74 3.95
N ALA A 198 -14.56 -3.42 3.90
CA ALA A 198 -14.16 -2.55 2.80
C ALA A 198 -12.84 -1.79 3.02
N SER A 199 -12.09 -2.08 4.09
CA SER A 199 -10.81 -1.41 4.34
C SER A 199 -9.75 -1.84 3.30
N PRO A 200 -9.20 -0.91 2.50
CA PRO A 200 -8.08 -1.22 1.59
C PRO A 200 -6.81 -1.69 2.31
N TYR A 201 -6.73 -1.44 3.62
CA TYR A 201 -5.59 -1.73 4.48
C TYR A 201 -5.72 -3.03 5.27
N SER A 202 -6.83 -3.76 5.09
CA SER A 202 -7.03 -5.12 5.61
C SER A 202 -7.35 -6.10 4.47
N PRO A 203 -6.49 -6.21 3.43
CA PRO A 203 -6.79 -7.01 2.26
C PRO A 203 -6.66 -8.51 2.51
N SER A 204 -7.38 -9.27 1.69
CA SER A 204 -7.25 -10.73 1.60
C SER A 204 -5.88 -11.14 1.03
N SER A 205 -5.43 -10.43 -0.01
CA SER A 205 -4.09 -10.56 -0.56
C SER A 205 -3.62 -9.24 -1.17
N ARG A 206 -2.32 -8.95 -1.04
CA ARG A 206 -1.67 -7.79 -1.68
C ARG A 206 -1.12 -8.09 -3.07
N ARG A 207 -1.23 -9.35 -3.54
CA ARG A 207 -0.82 -9.73 -4.90
C ARG A 207 -1.94 -9.54 -5.91
N TRP A 208 -3.19 -9.74 -5.48
CA TRP A 208 -4.38 -9.73 -6.33
C TRP A 208 -5.20 -8.46 -6.18
N LEU A 209 -6.14 -8.25 -7.09
CA LEU A 209 -6.89 -7.00 -7.23
C LEU A 209 -8.31 -7.10 -6.67
N ASN A 210 -8.84 -5.98 -6.18
CA ASN A 210 -10.23 -5.87 -5.77
C ASN A 210 -11.15 -5.87 -6.99
N VAL A 211 -11.88 -6.96 -7.18
CA VAL A 211 -12.79 -7.17 -8.32
C VAL A 211 -13.97 -6.20 -8.34
N ILE A 212 -14.27 -5.49 -7.24
CA ILE A 212 -15.33 -4.48 -7.22
C ILE A 212 -15.05 -3.31 -8.18
N TYR A 213 -13.77 -3.08 -8.53
CA TYR A 213 -13.36 -2.02 -9.45
C TYR A 213 -13.50 -2.39 -10.92
N ILE A 214 -13.97 -3.59 -11.26
CA ILE A 214 -14.29 -3.93 -12.65
C ILE A 214 -15.42 -3.02 -13.15
N ASP A 215 -15.17 -2.29 -14.23
CA ASP A 215 -16.18 -1.62 -15.03
C ASP A 215 -16.90 -2.68 -15.88
N VAL A 216 -18.09 -3.09 -15.42
CA VAL A 216 -18.91 -4.09 -16.10
C VAL A 216 -19.40 -3.58 -17.46
N ASN A 217 -19.50 -2.26 -17.64
CA ASN A 217 -19.87 -1.68 -18.93
C ASN A 217 -18.79 -1.92 -20.00
N ALA A 218 -17.55 -2.20 -19.60
CA ALA A 218 -16.45 -2.52 -20.51
C ALA A 218 -16.29 -4.02 -20.80
N VAL A 219 -17.14 -4.88 -20.21
CA VAL A 219 -17.09 -6.33 -20.45
C VAL A 219 -17.99 -6.68 -21.64
N GLU A 220 -17.38 -7.15 -22.73
CA GLU A 220 -18.11 -7.47 -23.97
C GLU A 220 -19.21 -8.51 -23.73
N ASP A 221 -18.91 -9.60 -23.03
CA ASP A 221 -19.86 -10.69 -22.77
C ASP A 221 -21.06 -10.28 -21.90
N PHE A 222 -20.96 -9.18 -21.14
CA PHE A 222 -22.13 -8.60 -20.47
C PHE A 222 -23.14 -8.04 -21.49
N HIS A 223 -22.66 -7.41 -22.55
CA HIS A 223 -23.50 -6.88 -23.63
C HIS A 223 -24.06 -7.97 -24.55
N LEU A 224 -23.28 -9.03 -24.78
CA LEU A 224 -23.68 -10.16 -25.63
C LEU A 224 -24.66 -11.11 -24.94
N SER A 225 -24.68 -11.15 -23.60
CA SER A 225 -25.58 -12.03 -22.84
C SER A 225 -27.02 -11.54 -22.86
N GLU A 226 -27.91 -12.25 -23.55
CA GLU A 226 -29.35 -11.94 -23.57
C GLU A 226 -29.96 -11.95 -22.16
N GLU A 227 -29.53 -12.90 -21.31
CA GLU A 227 -29.93 -13.00 -19.90
C GLU A 227 -29.55 -11.72 -19.14
N ALA A 228 -28.30 -11.25 -19.31
CA ALA A 228 -27.83 -10.03 -18.67
C ALA A 228 -28.55 -8.78 -19.18
N GLN A 229 -28.82 -8.70 -20.48
CA GLN A 229 -29.56 -7.57 -21.06
C GLN A 229 -31.02 -7.52 -20.63
N ALA A 230 -31.67 -8.68 -20.46
CA ALA A 230 -33.01 -8.75 -19.89
C ALA A 230 -33.01 -8.33 -18.42
N TRP A 231 -32.09 -8.86 -17.61
CA TRP A 231 -31.91 -8.49 -16.20
C TRP A 231 -31.63 -7.00 -16.03
N TRP A 232 -30.78 -6.42 -16.87
CA TRP A 232 -30.43 -5.00 -16.83
C TRP A 232 -31.65 -4.09 -17.06
N LYS A 233 -32.58 -4.49 -17.93
CA LYS A 233 -33.81 -3.74 -18.23
C LYS A 233 -34.89 -3.87 -17.17
N LEU A 234 -34.74 -4.75 -16.18
CA LEU A 234 -35.73 -4.91 -15.12
C LEU A 234 -35.84 -3.60 -14.31
N PRO A 235 -37.08 -3.13 -14.00
CA PRO A 235 -37.27 -1.95 -13.18
C PRO A 235 -36.61 -2.06 -11.81
N THR A 236 -36.60 -3.26 -11.22
CA THR A 236 -35.94 -3.53 -9.94
C THR A 236 -34.44 -3.30 -10.03
N THR A 237 -33.77 -3.85 -11.05
CA THR A 237 -32.33 -3.65 -11.28
C THR A 237 -31.98 -2.19 -11.47
N GLN A 238 -32.73 -1.48 -12.32
CA GLN A 238 -32.50 -0.04 -12.57
C GLN A 238 -32.75 0.81 -11.32
N GLN A 239 -33.77 0.49 -10.53
CA GLN A 239 -34.05 1.19 -9.27
C GLN A 239 -32.94 0.96 -8.23
N THR A 240 -32.49 -0.28 -8.07
CA THR A 240 -31.37 -0.63 -7.16
C THR A 240 -30.09 0.09 -7.57
N LEU A 241 -29.77 0.09 -8.87
CA LEU A 241 -28.63 0.84 -9.41
C LEU A 241 -28.74 2.34 -9.12
N GLN A 242 -29.90 2.94 -9.38
CA GLN A 242 -30.12 4.37 -9.15
C GLN A 242 -29.93 4.72 -7.68
N GLN A 243 -30.49 3.93 -6.75
CA GLN A 243 -30.31 4.13 -5.31
C GLN A 243 -28.83 4.03 -4.90
N ALA A 244 -28.12 3.02 -5.39
CA ALA A 244 -26.70 2.83 -5.12
C ALA A 244 -25.85 4.00 -5.66
N ARG A 245 -26.21 4.57 -6.82
CA ARG A 245 -25.54 5.74 -7.42
C ARG A 245 -25.82 7.04 -6.66
N ASP A 246 -27.08 7.26 -6.28
CA ASP A 246 -27.54 8.48 -5.62
C ASP A 246 -27.03 8.60 -4.19
N ALA A 247 -26.92 7.48 -3.46
CA ALA A 247 -26.45 7.47 -2.07
C ALA A 247 -25.10 8.18 -1.89
N ASP A 248 -24.95 8.92 -0.80
CA ASP A 248 -23.72 9.66 -0.47
C ASP A 248 -22.57 8.79 0.07
N TRP A 249 -22.92 7.56 0.42
CA TRP A 249 -22.02 6.55 0.93
C TRP A 249 -22.05 5.37 -0.03
N VAL A 250 -20.89 4.79 -0.32
CA VAL A 250 -20.82 3.54 -1.08
C VAL A 250 -21.57 2.45 -0.31
N ASP A 251 -22.57 1.86 -0.95
CA ASP A 251 -23.26 0.66 -0.49
C ASP A 251 -22.54 -0.55 -1.10
N TYR A 252 -21.57 -1.09 -0.37
CA TYR A 252 -20.70 -2.15 -0.87
C TYR A 252 -21.47 -3.43 -1.17
N SER A 253 -22.43 -3.81 -0.31
CA SER A 253 -23.29 -4.98 -0.51
C SER A 253 -24.10 -4.88 -1.79
N THR A 254 -24.83 -3.78 -1.98
CA THR A 254 -25.68 -3.60 -3.17
C THR A 254 -24.85 -3.56 -4.45
N VAL A 255 -23.74 -2.80 -4.45
CA VAL A 255 -22.88 -2.68 -5.63
C VAL A 255 -22.23 -4.01 -5.98
N THR A 256 -21.75 -4.76 -4.99
CA THR A 256 -21.13 -6.08 -5.22
C THR A 256 -22.17 -7.07 -5.76
N ALA A 257 -23.39 -7.08 -5.21
CA ALA A 257 -24.46 -7.94 -5.70
C ALA A 257 -24.82 -7.65 -7.17
N LEU A 258 -24.95 -6.36 -7.54
CA LEU A 258 -25.18 -5.96 -8.94
C LEU A 258 -24.05 -6.46 -9.85
N LYS A 259 -22.79 -6.17 -9.51
CA LYS A 259 -21.63 -6.55 -10.34
C LYS A 259 -21.46 -8.07 -10.44
N MET A 260 -21.54 -8.80 -9.33
CA MET A 260 -21.40 -10.26 -9.33
C MET A 260 -22.51 -10.94 -10.14
N THR A 261 -23.76 -10.47 -10.03
CA THR A 261 -24.89 -11.00 -10.82
C THR A 261 -24.63 -10.82 -12.32
N ALA A 262 -24.28 -9.59 -12.73
CA ALA A 262 -23.97 -9.28 -14.12
C ALA A 262 -22.78 -10.07 -14.67
N LEU A 263 -21.69 -10.10 -13.92
CA LEU A 263 -20.46 -10.78 -14.30
C LEU A 263 -20.65 -12.30 -14.38
N ARG A 264 -21.49 -12.89 -13.53
CA ARG A 264 -21.79 -14.33 -13.63
C ARG A 264 -22.60 -14.68 -14.87
N MET A 265 -23.52 -13.80 -15.29
CA MET A 265 -24.23 -13.96 -16.57
C MET A 265 -23.31 -13.75 -17.78
N ALA A 266 -22.33 -12.84 -17.68
CA ALA A 266 -21.31 -12.64 -18.71
C ALA A 266 -20.37 -13.86 -18.81
N TRP A 267 -19.93 -14.40 -17.67
CA TRP A 267 -19.06 -15.58 -17.61
C TRP A 267 -19.64 -16.78 -18.35
N LYS A 268 -20.95 -17.04 -18.24
CA LYS A 268 -21.63 -18.12 -18.98
C LYS A 268 -21.38 -18.06 -20.49
N GLY A 269 -21.30 -16.85 -21.06
CA GLY A 269 -20.98 -16.61 -22.46
C GLY A 269 -19.48 -16.73 -22.72
N PHE A 270 -18.67 -16.04 -21.91
CA PHE A 270 -17.21 -16.03 -22.05
C PHE A 270 -16.61 -17.44 -21.97
N ALA A 271 -17.11 -18.28 -21.07
CA ALA A 271 -16.64 -19.65 -20.86
C ALA A 271 -16.80 -20.57 -22.09
N GLN A 272 -17.65 -20.18 -23.04
CA GLN A 272 -17.87 -20.93 -24.29
C GLN A 272 -17.04 -20.40 -25.46
N ARG A 273 -16.28 -19.31 -25.27
CA ARG A 273 -15.40 -18.77 -26.30
C ARG A 273 -14.27 -19.73 -26.61
N ASP A 274 -13.93 -19.80 -27.90
CA ASP A 274 -12.75 -20.47 -28.43
C ASP A 274 -12.05 -19.49 -29.39
N ASP A 275 -11.54 -18.40 -28.81
CA ASP A 275 -10.99 -17.25 -29.53
C ASP A 275 -9.75 -16.67 -28.79
N GLU A 276 -9.24 -15.56 -29.32
CA GLU A 276 -8.08 -14.85 -28.77
C GLU A 276 -8.28 -14.38 -27.32
N GLN A 277 -9.52 -14.09 -26.90
CA GLN A 277 -9.82 -13.65 -25.53
C GLN A 277 -9.71 -14.81 -24.56
N MET A 278 -10.26 -15.99 -24.90
CA MET A 278 -10.08 -17.20 -24.10
C MET A 278 -8.61 -17.59 -24.01
N ALA A 279 -7.86 -17.51 -25.13
CA ALA A 279 -6.42 -17.77 -25.15
C ALA A 279 -5.64 -16.81 -24.23
N ALA A 280 -5.93 -15.50 -24.28
CA ALA A 280 -5.30 -14.50 -23.44
C ALA A 280 -5.61 -14.72 -21.94
N PHE A 281 -6.86 -15.07 -21.60
CA PHE A 281 -7.24 -15.43 -20.24
C PHE A 281 -6.47 -16.66 -19.74
N ARG A 282 -6.44 -17.75 -20.52
CA ARG A 282 -5.74 -18.98 -20.11
C ARG A 282 -4.22 -18.79 -20.03
N GLN A 283 -3.65 -17.96 -20.90
CA GLN A 283 -2.23 -17.57 -20.81
C GLN A 283 -1.94 -16.81 -19.51
N PHE A 284 -2.76 -15.82 -19.17
CA PHE A 284 -2.64 -15.11 -17.89
C PHE A 284 -2.71 -16.08 -16.70
N VAL A 285 -3.68 -17.00 -16.68
CA VAL A 285 -3.78 -18.00 -15.61
C VAL A 285 -2.52 -18.85 -15.49
N ALA A 286 -1.96 -19.31 -16.61
CA ALA A 286 -0.75 -20.11 -16.62
C ALA A 286 0.49 -19.34 -16.12
N GLU A 287 0.63 -18.06 -16.49
CA GLU A 287 1.74 -17.21 -16.07
C GLU A 287 1.69 -16.85 -14.58
N GLN A 288 0.49 -16.64 -14.04
CA GLN A 288 0.29 -16.24 -12.65
C GLN A 288 0.37 -17.41 -11.65
N GLY A 289 0.12 -18.64 -12.10
CA GLY A 289 0.36 -19.86 -11.34
C GLY A 289 -0.42 -19.99 -10.02
N ASP A 290 0.18 -20.71 -9.07
CA ASP A 290 -0.49 -21.16 -7.84
C ASP A 290 -1.07 -20.01 -7.00
N SER A 291 -0.38 -18.87 -6.95
CA SER A 291 -0.85 -17.73 -6.15
C SER A 291 -2.21 -17.23 -6.64
N LEU A 292 -2.46 -17.23 -7.95
CA LEU A 292 -3.74 -16.83 -8.54
C LEU A 292 -4.80 -17.90 -8.31
N PHE A 293 -4.44 -19.17 -8.52
CA PHE A 293 -5.33 -20.30 -8.28
C PHE A 293 -5.87 -20.27 -6.85
N TRP A 294 -5.01 -20.10 -5.85
CA TRP A 294 -5.43 -20.09 -4.45
C TRP A 294 -6.25 -18.86 -4.06
N GLN A 295 -6.03 -17.71 -4.70
CA GLN A 295 -6.94 -16.56 -4.52
C GLN A 295 -8.34 -16.89 -5.04
N ALA A 296 -8.45 -17.46 -6.24
CA ALA A 296 -9.74 -17.81 -6.82
C ALA A 296 -10.45 -18.93 -6.04
N ALA A 297 -9.70 -19.95 -5.60
CA ALA A 297 -10.22 -21.01 -4.74
C ALA A 297 -10.69 -20.47 -3.39
N PHE A 298 -9.95 -19.54 -2.78
CA PHE A 298 -10.36 -18.86 -1.55
C PHE A 298 -11.68 -18.12 -1.74
N ASP A 299 -11.80 -17.29 -2.78
CA ASP A 299 -13.02 -16.51 -3.02
C ASP A 299 -14.23 -17.41 -3.34
N ALA A 300 -14.02 -18.48 -4.11
CA ALA A 300 -15.05 -19.50 -4.39
C ALA A 300 -15.53 -20.19 -3.10
N LEU A 301 -14.59 -20.64 -2.27
CA LEU A 301 -14.91 -21.27 -1.00
C LEU A 301 -15.58 -20.29 -0.05
N HIS A 302 -15.06 -19.06 0.06
CA HIS A 302 -15.64 -18.02 0.91
C HIS A 302 -17.09 -17.71 0.52
N ALA A 303 -17.37 -17.59 -0.78
CA ALA A 303 -18.72 -17.38 -1.29
C ALA A 303 -19.67 -18.54 -0.97
N GLN A 304 -19.16 -19.78 -0.86
CA GLN A 304 -19.96 -20.91 -0.41
C GLN A 304 -20.15 -20.91 1.12
N GLN A 305 -19.12 -20.58 1.88
CA GLN A 305 -19.14 -20.55 3.34
C GLN A 305 -20.15 -19.52 3.87
N VAL A 306 -20.23 -18.32 3.28
CA VAL A 306 -21.18 -17.28 3.71
C VAL A 306 -22.64 -17.61 3.41
N LYS A 307 -22.92 -18.54 2.49
CA LYS A 307 -24.30 -19.05 2.26
C LYS A 307 -24.76 -19.96 3.41
N GLU A 308 -23.83 -20.64 4.07
CA GLU A 308 -24.13 -21.44 5.25
C GLU A 308 -24.26 -20.57 6.50
N ASP A 309 -23.37 -19.58 6.64
CA ASP A 309 -23.38 -18.63 7.75
C ASP A 309 -22.67 -17.32 7.33
N GLU A 310 -23.44 -16.22 7.26
CA GLU A 310 -22.94 -14.89 6.85
C GLU A 310 -21.83 -14.35 7.78
N MET A 311 -21.70 -14.88 8.99
CA MET A 311 -20.67 -14.49 9.96
C MET A 311 -19.31 -15.16 9.69
N ARG A 312 -19.20 -16.05 8.71
CA ARG A 312 -17.92 -16.66 8.28
C ARG A 312 -17.06 -15.67 7.50
N TRP A 313 -16.43 -14.78 8.26
CA TRP A 313 -15.67 -13.63 7.75
C TRP A 313 -14.37 -13.99 7.00
N GLY A 314 -13.80 -15.18 7.24
CA GLY A 314 -12.56 -15.67 6.62
C GLY A 314 -12.21 -17.08 7.08
N TRP A 315 -11.08 -17.61 6.63
CA TRP A 315 -10.73 -19.02 6.85
C TRP A 315 -10.72 -19.49 8.33
N PRO A 316 -10.38 -18.67 9.36
CA PRO A 316 -10.42 -19.13 10.76
C PRO A 316 -11.83 -19.47 11.25
N ALA A 317 -12.85 -18.91 10.60
CA ALA A 317 -14.26 -19.15 10.93
C ALA A 317 -14.88 -20.31 10.13
N TRP A 318 -14.12 -20.95 9.24
CA TRP A 318 -14.60 -22.09 8.46
C TRP A 318 -14.44 -23.40 9.25
N PRO A 319 -15.17 -24.48 8.88
CA PRO A 319 -14.88 -25.82 9.38
C PRO A 319 -13.40 -26.18 9.24
N GLU A 320 -12.84 -26.91 10.20
CA GLU A 320 -11.40 -27.26 10.25
C GLU A 320 -10.90 -27.90 8.95
N MET A 321 -11.73 -28.72 8.29
CA MET A 321 -11.41 -29.37 7.01
C MET A 321 -11.10 -28.38 5.87
N TYR A 322 -11.57 -27.13 5.96
CA TYR A 322 -11.32 -26.07 4.99
C TYR A 322 -10.25 -25.06 5.45
N GLN A 323 -9.79 -25.15 6.69
CA GLN A 323 -8.77 -24.24 7.21
C GLN A 323 -7.37 -24.59 6.70
N ASN A 324 -7.08 -25.87 6.43
CA ASN A 324 -5.84 -26.29 5.81
C ASN A 324 -5.99 -26.30 4.29
N VAL A 325 -5.23 -25.45 3.58
CA VAL A 325 -5.24 -25.37 2.12
C VAL A 325 -4.89 -26.70 1.44
N ASP A 326 -4.06 -27.52 2.10
CA ASP A 326 -3.60 -28.81 1.57
C ASP A 326 -4.53 -29.99 1.91
N SER A 327 -5.70 -29.74 2.49
CA SER A 327 -6.61 -30.82 2.88
C SER A 327 -7.25 -31.51 1.66
N PRO A 328 -7.56 -32.82 1.76
CA PRO A 328 -8.34 -33.52 0.73
C PRO A 328 -9.68 -32.84 0.42
N GLU A 329 -10.34 -32.27 1.43
CA GLU A 329 -11.64 -31.63 1.30
C GLU A 329 -11.57 -30.31 0.53
N VAL A 330 -10.51 -29.50 0.72
CA VAL A 330 -10.28 -28.30 -0.10
C VAL A 330 -10.03 -28.68 -1.55
N ARG A 331 -9.22 -29.72 -1.78
CA ARG A 331 -8.97 -30.22 -3.14
C ARG A 331 -10.26 -30.73 -3.80
N GLN A 332 -11.04 -31.52 -3.07
CA GLN A 332 -12.33 -32.03 -3.55
C GLN A 332 -13.29 -30.87 -3.86
N PHE A 333 -13.38 -29.86 -2.98
CA PHE A 333 -14.17 -28.66 -3.23
C PHE A 333 -13.76 -27.98 -4.54
N CYS A 334 -12.46 -27.80 -4.79
CA CYS A 334 -11.95 -27.18 -6.02
C CYS A 334 -12.27 -28.02 -7.27
N GLU A 335 -12.26 -29.34 -7.17
CA GLU A 335 -12.63 -30.24 -8.27
C GLU A 335 -14.14 -30.18 -8.57
N GLU A 336 -14.98 -30.17 -7.53
CA GLU A 336 -16.45 -30.11 -7.64
C GLU A 336 -16.97 -28.72 -8.06
N HIS A 337 -16.29 -27.64 -7.65
CA HIS A 337 -16.65 -26.25 -7.91
C HIS A 337 -15.71 -25.59 -8.93
N ARG A 338 -15.20 -26.35 -9.91
CA ARG A 338 -14.24 -25.87 -10.91
C ARG A 338 -14.72 -24.61 -11.65
N ASP A 339 -16.01 -24.54 -12.01
CA ASP A 339 -16.59 -23.37 -12.69
C ASP A 339 -16.57 -22.11 -11.80
N ASP A 340 -16.77 -22.26 -10.48
CA ASP A 340 -16.66 -21.14 -9.54
C ASP A 340 -15.21 -20.64 -9.44
N VAL A 341 -14.24 -21.56 -9.35
CA VAL A 341 -12.83 -21.20 -9.33
C VAL A 341 -12.45 -20.48 -10.64
N ASP A 342 -12.84 -21.03 -11.80
CA ASP A 342 -12.59 -20.41 -13.11
C ASP A 342 -13.24 -19.02 -13.23
N PHE A 343 -14.44 -18.83 -12.65
CA PHE A 343 -15.07 -17.51 -12.59
C PHE A 343 -14.22 -16.50 -11.82
N TYR A 344 -13.71 -16.84 -10.62
CA TYR A 344 -12.87 -15.91 -9.86
C TYR A 344 -11.49 -15.69 -10.50
N LEU A 345 -10.93 -16.68 -11.20
CA LEU A 345 -9.75 -16.50 -12.06
C LEU A 345 -10.04 -15.44 -13.14
N TRP A 346 -11.20 -15.55 -13.80
CA TRP A 346 -11.61 -14.60 -14.84
C TRP A 346 -11.83 -13.20 -14.30
N LEU A 347 -12.38 -13.05 -13.10
CA LEU A 347 -12.51 -11.74 -12.46
C LEU A 347 -11.15 -11.07 -12.21
N GLN A 348 -10.15 -11.82 -11.76
CA GLN A 348 -8.79 -11.30 -11.60
C GLN A 348 -8.17 -10.90 -12.95
N TRP A 349 -8.39 -11.68 -14.00
CA TRP A 349 -7.96 -11.33 -15.36
C TRP A 349 -8.64 -10.05 -15.88
N LEU A 350 -9.94 -9.87 -15.64
CA LEU A 350 -10.66 -8.64 -15.99
C LEU A 350 -10.10 -7.44 -15.24
N ALA A 351 -9.93 -7.55 -13.92
CA ALA A 351 -9.39 -6.48 -13.09
C ALA A 351 -7.97 -6.09 -13.53
N TYR A 352 -7.11 -7.09 -13.80
CA TYR A 352 -5.77 -6.88 -14.35
C TYR A 352 -5.82 -6.16 -15.70
N SER A 353 -6.64 -6.65 -16.63
CA SER A 353 -6.74 -6.12 -17.99
C SER A 353 -7.28 -4.68 -18.02
N GLN A 354 -8.27 -4.37 -17.18
CA GLN A 354 -8.80 -3.02 -17.09
C GLN A 354 -7.83 -2.05 -16.42
N PHE A 355 -7.09 -2.47 -15.40
CA PHE A 355 -6.04 -1.66 -14.81
C PHE A 355 -4.89 -1.42 -15.80
N ALA A 356 -4.49 -2.45 -16.57
CA ALA A 356 -3.53 -2.32 -17.67
C ALA A 356 -4.02 -1.33 -18.73
N ALA A 357 -5.30 -1.34 -19.11
CA ALA A 357 -5.85 -0.35 -20.04
C ALA A 357 -5.78 1.08 -19.49
N CYS A 358 -5.93 1.29 -18.18
CA CYS A 358 -5.70 2.60 -17.56
C CYS A 358 -4.23 3.02 -17.67
N TRP A 359 -3.31 2.09 -17.44
CA TRP A 359 -1.88 2.32 -17.57
C TRP A 359 -1.49 2.73 -18.99
N GLU A 360 -1.93 1.98 -20.00
CA GLU A 360 -1.68 2.28 -21.42
C GLU A 360 -2.22 3.65 -21.82
N ILE A 361 -3.41 4.04 -21.35
CA ILE A 361 -3.94 5.40 -21.57
C ILE A 361 -3.00 6.44 -20.96
N SER A 362 -2.51 6.23 -19.74
CA SER A 362 -1.57 7.17 -19.11
C SER A 362 -0.26 7.32 -19.90
N GLN A 363 0.24 6.23 -20.48
CA GLN A 363 1.43 6.23 -21.33
C GLN A 363 1.17 6.90 -22.69
N GLY A 364 0.00 6.67 -23.31
CA GLY A 364 -0.40 7.30 -24.56
C GLY A 364 -0.55 8.82 -24.48
N TYR A 365 -0.82 9.34 -23.27
CA TYR A 365 -0.81 10.77 -22.97
C TYR A 365 0.54 11.29 -22.43
N GLU A 366 1.59 10.46 -22.46
CA GLU A 366 2.95 10.78 -22.02
C GLU A 366 3.04 11.30 -20.59
N MET A 367 2.17 10.81 -19.69
CA MET A 367 2.24 11.15 -18.27
C MET A 367 3.57 10.64 -17.69
N PRO A 368 4.41 11.49 -17.07
CA PRO A 368 5.72 11.05 -16.57
C PRO A 368 5.68 9.92 -15.53
N ILE A 369 4.55 9.79 -14.82
CA ILE A 369 4.30 8.75 -13.81
C ILE A 369 3.02 7.97 -14.17
N GLY A 370 1.96 8.63 -14.62
CA GLY A 370 0.72 7.97 -15.02
C GLY A 370 -0.09 7.45 -13.83
N LEU A 371 0.09 6.18 -13.46
CA LEU A 371 -0.55 5.60 -12.28
C LEU A 371 0.43 5.52 -11.10
N TYR A 372 -0.07 5.88 -9.93
CA TYR A 372 0.61 5.81 -8.65
C TYR A 372 -0.18 4.87 -7.72
N ARG A 373 0.31 3.64 -7.55
CA ARG A 373 -0.31 2.60 -6.71
C ARG A 373 0.07 2.77 -5.24
N ASP A 374 -0.68 2.13 -4.35
CA ASP A 374 -0.43 2.10 -2.92
C ASP A 374 -0.36 0.67 -2.37
N LEU A 375 0.75 0.33 -1.73
CA LEU A 375 1.00 -0.97 -1.12
C LEU A 375 0.75 -0.88 0.40
N ALA A 376 -0.28 -1.58 0.87
CA ALA A 376 -0.61 -1.69 2.28
C ALA A 376 0.47 -2.48 3.05
N VAL A 377 0.65 -2.13 4.32
CA VAL A 377 1.69 -2.71 5.18
C VAL A 377 1.52 -4.22 5.44
N GLY A 378 0.29 -4.73 5.38
CA GLY A 378 -0.01 -6.14 5.67
C GLY A 378 -1.29 -6.65 5.01
N VAL A 379 -1.66 -7.87 5.38
CA VAL A 379 -2.90 -8.57 4.99
C VAL A 379 -3.72 -8.86 6.24
N ALA A 380 -5.02 -9.08 6.10
CA ALA A 380 -5.85 -9.52 7.21
C ALA A 380 -5.56 -10.99 7.57
N GLU A 381 -5.75 -11.35 8.84
CA GLU A 381 -5.40 -12.69 9.35
C GLU A 381 -6.20 -13.82 8.70
N GLY A 382 -7.43 -13.55 8.27
CA GLY A 382 -8.36 -14.53 7.69
C GLY A 382 -8.42 -14.53 6.16
N GLY A 383 -7.49 -13.86 5.49
CA GLY A 383 -7.45 -13.73 4.03
C GLY A 383 -6.80 -14.89 3.28
N ALA A 384 -6.83 -14.83 1.95
CA ALA A 384 -6.24 -15.81 1.05
C ALA A 384 -4.72 -15.95 1.26
N GLU A 385 -4.01 -14.83 1.46
CA GLU A 385 -2.54 -14.83 1.56
C GLU A 385 -2.04 -15.55 2.81
N THR A 386 -2.76 -15.45 3.93
CA THR A 386 -2.43 -16.22 5.15
C THR A 386 -2.94 -17.66 5.08
N TRP A 387 -4.00 -17.93 4.30
CA TRP A 387 -4.53 -19.27 4.06
C TRP A 387 -3.57 -20.13 3.25
N CYS A 388 -3.03 -19.60 2.15
CA CYS A 388 -2.13 -20.36 1.27
C CYS A 388 -0.66 -20.40 1.75
N ASP A 389 -0.22 -19.44 2.58
CA ASP A 389 1.16 -19.36 3.06
C ASP A 389 1.24 -19.03 4.55
N ARG A 390 0.61 -19.89 5.36
CA ARG A 390 0.48 -19.75 6.81
C ARG A 390 1.82 -19.50 7.51
N GLU A 391 2.85 -20.25 7.10
CA GLU A 391 4.18 -20.24 7.73
C GLU A 391 4.82 -18.84 7.65
N LEU A 392 4.54 -18.06 6.61
CA LEU A 392 5.12 -16.73 6.45
C LEU A 392 4.68 -15.74 7.53
N TYR A 393 3.55 -15.98 8.21
CA TYR A 393 2.89 -14.99 9.07
C TYR A 393 2.84 -15.41 10.54
N CYS A 394 3.11 -14.48 11.44
CA CYS A 394 3.03 -14.70 12.88
C CYS A 394 1.62 -14.38 13.42
N LEU A 395 0.67 -15.32 13.29
CA LEU A 395 -0.74 -15.10 13.65
C LEU A 395 -1.00 -14.78 15.13
N LYS A 396 -0.06 -15.11 16.02
CA LYS A 396 -0.13 -14.76 17.46
C LYS A 396 0.35 -13.33 17.76
N ALA A 397 0.64 -12.53 16.75
CA ALA A 397 0.97 -11.12 16.87
C ALA A 397 0.17 -10.31 15.84
N SER A 398 -0.04 -9.03 16.15
CA SER A 398 -0.69 -8.07 15.27
C SER A 398 0.20 -6.83 15.10
N VAL A 399 0.29 -6.32 13.88
CA VAL A 399 0.96 -5.06 13.58
C VAL A 399 0.10 -3.91 14.07
N GLY A 400 0.77 -2.87 14.57
CA GLY A 400 0.12 -1.63 14.96
C GLY A 400 1.09 -0.46 15.02
N ALA A 401 0.75 0.52 15.86
CA ALA A 401 1.60 1.64 16.20
C ALA A 401 1.59 1.87 17.73
N PRO A 402 2.74 2.26 18.32
CA PRO A 402 2.77 2.61 19.74
C PRO A 402 1.91 3.86 20.02
N PRO A 403 1.52 4.11 21.28
CA PRO A 403 0.86 5.35 21.68
C PRO A 403 1.56 6.62 21.18
N ASP A 404 0.78 7.53 20.55
CA ASP A 404 1.26 8.80 20.02
C ASP A 404 0.40 10.01 20.42
N ILE A 405 0.76 11.22 19.96
CA ILE A 405 0.09 12.48 20.35
C ILE A 405 -1.37 12.55 19.87
N LEU A 406 -1.66 12.09 18.65
CA LEU A 406 -2.99 12.19 18.05
C LEU A 406 -3.84 10.93 18.31
N GLY A 407 -3.19 9.80 18.55
CA GLY A 407 -3.74 8.52 18.99
C GLY A 407 -3.10 8.06 20.31
N PRO A 408 -3.52 8.63 21.47
CA PRO A 408 -2.90 8.36 22.77
C PRO A 408 -3.07 6.91 23.26
N LEU A 409 -3.97 6.14 22.64
CA LEU A 409 -4.17 4.72 22.91
C LEU A 409 -3.24 3.81 22.08
N GLY A 410 -2.49 4.38 21.13
CA GLY A 410 -1.84 3.62 20.07
C GLY A 410 -2.86 3.03 19.10
N GLN A 411 -2.39 2.17 18.21
CA GLN A 411 -3.24 1.55 17.20
C GLN A 411 -2.91 0.06 17.09
N ASN A 412 -3.91 -0.80 17.06
CA ASN A 412 -3.79 -2.19 16.66
C ASN A 412 -4.53 -2.35 15.34
N TRP A 413 -3.82 -2.72 14.27
CA TRP A 413 -4.40 -2.81 12.93
C TRP A 413 -4.94 -4.21 12.60
N GLY A 414 -4.75 -5.20 13.49
CA GLY A 414 -5.26 -6.56 13.29
C GLY A 414 -4.61 -7.31 12.13
N LEU A 415 -3.40 -6.92 11.72
CA LEU A 415 -2.66 -7.54 10.61
C LEU A 415 -1.55 -8.45 11.16
N PRO A 416 -1.48 -9.75 10.84
CA PRO A 416 -0.35 -10.55 11.26
C PRO A 416 0.92 -10.12 10.51
N PRO A 417 2.05 -9.90 11.21
CA PRO A 417 3.29 -9.55 10.55
C PRO A 417 3.90 -10.76 9.84
N MET A 418 4.63 -10.50 8.74
CA MET A 418 5.52 -11.51 8.16
C MET A 418 6.66 -11.83 9.14
N ASP A 419 7.11 -13.07 9.22
CA ASP A 419 8.28 -13.42 10.04
C ASP A 419 9.57 -12.97 9.33
N PRO A 420 10.36 -12.04 9.90
CA PRO A 420 11.60 -11.55 9.25
C PRO A 420 12.63 -12.68 9.03
N HIS A 421 12.60 -13.73 9.84
CA HIS A 421 13.49 -14.88 9.68
C HIS A 421 13.06 -15.76 8.50
N ILE A 422 11.76 -15.85 8.20
CA ILE A 422 11.25 -16.60 7.05
C ILE A 422 11.48 -15.82 5.76
N ILE A 423 11.31 -14.49 5.77
CA ILE A 423 11.68 -13.63 4.64
C ILE A 423 13.13 -13.90 4.21
N THR A 424 14.06 -13.94 5.16
CA THR A 424 15.48 -14.21 4.88
C THR A 424 15.76 -15.66 4.52
N ALA A 425 15.13 -16.63 5.20
CA ALA A 425 15.27 -18.06 4.91
C ALA A 425 14.79 -18.41 3.49
N ARG A 426 13.74 -17.73 3.00
CA ARG A 426 13.22 -17.84 1.63
C ARG A 426 13.95 -16.91 0.64
N ALA A 427 15.15 -16.44 0.98
CA ALA A 427 15.99 -15.60 0.12
C ALA A 427 15.25 -14.38 -0.47
N TYR A 428 14.40 -13.75 0.37
CA TYR A 428 13.57 -12.59 0.08
C TYR A 428 12.43 -12.79 -0.93
N GLU A 429 12.14 -14.02 -1.36
CA GLU A 429 11.09 -14.31 -2.35
C GLU A 429 9.75 -13.64 -2.05
N PRO A 430 9.19 -13.69 -0.81
CA PRO A 430 7.89 -13.07 -0.54
C PRO A 430 7.87 -11.55 -0.75
N PHE A 431 8.99 -10.87 -0.48
CA PHE A 431 9.12 -9.43 -0.70
C PHE A 431 9.30 -9.10 -2.19
N ILE A 432 10.06 -9.92 -2.92
CA ILE A 432 10.27 -9.77 -4.37
C ILE A 432 8.93 -9.90 -5.11
N GLU A 433 8.19 -10.96 -4.83
CA GLU A 433 6.89 -11.22 -5.45
C GLU A 433 5.84 -10.14 -5.11
N LEU A 434 5.87 -9.63 -3.87
CA LEU A 434 5.03 -8.51 -3.47
C LEU A 434 5.30 -7.25 -4.31
N LEU A 435 6.58 -6.94 -4.56
CA LEU A 435 6.96 -5.78 -5.37
C LEU A 435 6.60 -5.97 -6.84
N ARG A 436 6.86 -7.14 -7.43
CA ARG A 436 6.49 -7.45 -8.83
C ARG A 436 5.00 -7.27 -9.08
N ALA A 437 4.16 -7.85 -8.21
CA ALA A 437 2.70 -7.71 -8.29
C ALA A 437 2.23 -6.24 -8.16
N ASN A 438 3.00 -5.39 -7.46
CA ASN A 438 2.63 -4.02 -7.15
C ASN A 438 3.30 -2.93 -8.01
N MET A 439 4.37 -3.26 -8.72
CA MET A 439 5.07 -2.34 -9.63
C MET A 439 4.70 -2.55 -11.10
N GLN A 440 3.94 -3.59 -11.43
CA GLN A 440 3.37 -3.74 -12.77
C GLN A 440 2.31 -2.67 -13.05
N ASN A 441 2.31 -2.18 -14.29
CA ASN A 441 1.32 -1.25 -14.85
C ASN A 441 1.16 0.06 -14.05
N CYS A 442 2.24 0.56 -13.46
CA CYS A 442 2.28 1.87 -12.81
C CYS A 442 3.68 2.50 -12.90
N GLY A 443 3.76 3.83 -12.79
CA GLY A 443 5.03 4.55 -12.79
C GLY A 443 5.52 4.93 -11.38
N ALA A 444 4.68 4.78 -10.35
CA ALA A 444 5.05 4.99 -8.97
C ALA A 444 4.33 4.03 -8.01
N LEU A 445 5.01 3.68 -6.92
CA LEU A 445 4.46 2.89 -5.82
C LEU A 445 4.66 3.60 -4.48
N ARG A 446 3.57 3.78 -3.73
CA ARG A 446 3.59 4.15 -2.31
C ARG A 446 3.87 2.90 -1.51
N ILE A 447 4.83 2.96 -0.60
CA ILE A 447 4.96 1.97 0.46
C ILE A 447 4.39 2.60 1.72
N ASP A 448 3.22 2.12 2.12
CA ASP A 448 2.57 2.48 3.36
C ASP A 448 3.44 2.05 4.55
N HIS A 449 3.58 2.92 5.54
CA HIS A 449 4.43 2.70 6.71
C HIS A 449 5.84 2.19 6.32
N VAL A 450 6.59 2.97 5.54
CA VAL A 450 7.87 2.54 4.96
C VAL A 450 8.92 2.13 6.01
N MET A 451 8.73 2.56 7.26
CA MET A 451 9.52 2.11 8.41
C MET A 451 9.46 0.60 8.62
N SER A 452 8.45 -0.10 8.09
CA SER A 452 8.31 -1.56 8.10
C SER A 452 9.54 -2.29 7.56
N MET A 453 10.28 -1.69 6.63
CA MET A 453 11.54 -2.25 6.11
C MET A 453 12.64 -2.33 7.18
N LEU A 454 12.55 -1.51 8.23
CA LEU A 454 13.47 -1.51 9.36
C LEU A 454 12.88 -2.20 10.58
N ARG A 455 11.63 -1.88 10.91
CA ARG A 455 10.95 -2.39 12.10
C ARG A 455 9.44 -2.25 11.99
N LEU A 456 8.72 -3.17 12.62
CA LEU A 456 7.28 -3.07 12.87
C LEU A 456 6.98 -3.14 14.36
N TRP A 457 5.95 -2.43 14.79
CA TRP A 457 5.42 -2.56 16.15
C TRP A 457 4.51 -3.77 16.23
N TRP A 458 4.97 -4.82 16.90
CA TRP A 458 4.22 -6.07 17.09
C TRP A 458 3.55 -6.06 18.45
N ILE A 459 2.26 -6.34 18.46
CA ILE A 459 1.41 -6.45 19.65
C ILE A 459 1.05 -7.92 19.81
N PRO A 460 1.23 -8.53 21.00
CA PRO A 460 0.72 -9.88 21.23
C PRO A 460 -0.78 -9.97 20.98
N TYR A 461 -1.24 -11.05 20.34
CA TYR A 461 -2.64 -11.19 19.95
C TYR A 461 -3.60 -11.03 21.15
N GLY A 462 -4.65 -10.23 20.97
CA GLY A 462 -5.64 -9.89 22.00
C GLY A 462 -5.26 -8.77 22.96
N GLU A 463 -4.03 -8.24 22.91
CA GLU A 463 -3.60 -7.14 23.78
C GLU A 463 -3.81 -5.75 23.14
N THR A 464 -3.72 -4.71 23.97
CA THR A 464 -3.75 -3.30 23.54
C THR A 464 -2.38 -2.84 23.02
N ALA A 465 -2.37 -1.76 22.23
CA ALA A 465 -1.19 -1.31 21.49
C ALA A 465 0.01 -0.90 22.37
N ASP A 466 -0.23 -0.50 23.62
CA ASP A 466 0.82 -0.19 24.61
C ASP A 466 1.61 -1.43 25.08
N GLN A 467 1.10 -2.64 24.84
CA GLN A 467 1.77 -3.92 25.13
C GLN A 467 2.66 -4.43 23.98
N GLY A 468 2.87 -3.62 22.94
CA GLY A 468 3.71 -4.02 21.81
C GLY A 468 5.20 -3.76 22.00
N ALA A 469 5.99 -4.20 21.02
CA ALA A 469 7.42 -3.89 20.89
C ALA A 469 7.83 -3.81 19.43
N TYR A 470 8.90 -3.08 19.13
CA TYR A 470 9.49 -3.08 17.80
C TYR A 470 10.24 -4.39 17.52
N VAL A 471 9.94 -5.02 16.38
CA VAL A 471 10.67 -6.17 15.81
C VAL A 471 11.39 -5.72 14.55
N HIS A 472 12.68 -6.04 14.44
CA HIS A 472 13.56 -5.60 13.36
C HIS A 472 13.44 -6.43 12.07
N TYR A 473 13.62 -5.76 10.94
CA TYR A 473 13.69 -6.31 9.59
C TYR A 473 15.02 -5.94 8.92
N PRO A 474 15.51 -6.75 7.96
CA PRO A 474 16.83 -6.55 7.32
C PRO A 474 16.81 -5.39 6.31
N VAL A 475 16.77 -4.15 6.81
CA VAL A 475 16.52 -2.93 6.03
C VAL A 475 17.46 -2.72 4.84
N ASP A 476 18.74 -3.07 4.96
CA ASP A 476 19.71 -2.82 3.89
C ASP A 476 19.50 -3.72 2.68
N ASP A 477 19.15 -4.98 2.93
CA ASP A 477 18.82 -5.95 1.88
C ASP A 477 17.47 -5.60 1.25
N LEU A 478 16.46 -5.30 2.07
CA LEU A 478 15.14 -4.90 1.60
C LEU A 478 15.19 -3.61 0.75
N LEU A 479 15.97 -2.60 1.14
CA LEU A 479 16.13 -1.37 0.34
C LEU A 479 16.88 -1.61 -0.97
N SER A 480 17.83 -2.55 -0.98
CA SER A 480 18.56 -2.92 -2.19
C SER A 480 17.65 -3.65 -3.17
N ILE A 481 16.86 -4.61 -2.70
CA ILE A 481 15.87 -5.33 -3.51
C ILE A 481 14.78 -4.39 -4.01
N LEU A 482 14.30 -3.48 -3.16
CA LEU A 482 13.35 -2.44 -3.57
C LEU A 482 13.89 -1.59 -4.72
N ALA A 483 15.15 -1.15 -4.64
CA ALA A 483 15.79 -0.37 -5.69
C ALA A 483 15.96 -1.19 -6.99
N LEU A 484 16.28 -2.48 -6.87
CA LEU A 484 16.38 -3.41 -8.01
C LEU A 484 15.05 -3.56 -8.72
N GLU A 485 13.99 -3.92 -8.00
CA GLU A 485 12.66 -4.11 -8.61
C GLU A 485 12.10 -2.79 -9.13
N SER A 486 12.31 -1.67 -8.41
CA SER A 486 11.94 -0.33 -8.87
C SER A 486 12.57 -0.01 -10.23
N LYS A 487 13.86 -0.30 -10.42
CA LYS A 487 14.56 -0.05 -11.68
C LYS A 487 14.08 -0.98 -12.80
N ARG A 488 13.88 -2.26 -12.50
CA ARG A 488 13.39 -3.25 -13.48
C ARG A 488 12.00 -2.91 -14.01
N HIS A 489 11.13 -2.36 -13.17
CA HIS A 489 9.77 -1.97 -13.55
C HIS A 489 9.64 -0.52 -14.02
N ARG A 490 10.71 0.29 -13.94
CA ARG A 490 10.64 1.75 -14.13
C ARG A 490 9.55 2.40 -13.26
N CYS A 491 9.40 1.89 -12.04
CA CYS A 491 8.42 2.34 -11.08
C CYS A 491 9.14 3.04 -9.93
N MET A 492 8.99 4.36 -9.80
CA MET A 492 9.60 5.10 -8.70
C MET A 492 8.93 4.76 -7.36
N VAL A 493 9.61 5.05 -6.25
CA VAL A 493 9.12 4.69 -4.91
C VAL A 493 8.94 5.91 -4.03
N ILE A 494 7.76 6.01 -3.42
CA ILE A 494 7.41 7.00 -2.40
C ILE A 494 7.19 6.24 -1.10
N GLY A 495 8.00 6.52 -0.08
CA GLY A 495 7.83 5.96 1.24
C GLY A 495 6.98 6.88 2.08
N GLU A 496 5.86 6.38 2.61
CA GLU A 496 5.16 7.12 3.66
C GLU A 496 5.96 7.01 4.96
N ASP A 497 6.58 8.13 5.33
CA ASP A 497 7.46 8.28 6.49
C ASP A 497 6.88 9.29 7.50
N LEU A 498 5.64 9.07 7.95
CA LEU A 498 4.98 9.85 8.98
C LEU A 498 5.08 9.16 10.36
N GLY A 499 4.78 9.91 11.42
CA GLY A 499 4.85 9.43 12.79
C GLY A 499 6.28 9.35 13.35
N THR A 500 6.58 8.32 14.13
CA THR A 500 7.87 8.19 14.85
C THR A 500 8.93 7.54 13.97
N VAL A 501 9.53 8.34 13.08
CA VAL A 501 10.55 7.87 12.13
C VAL A 501 11.94 7.81 12.77
N PRO A 502 12.61 6.63 12.80
CA PRO A 502 13.99 6.52 13.27
C PRO A 502 14.96 7.35 12.44
N VAL A 503 15.86 8.10 13.09
CA VAL A 503 16.88 8.90 12.40
C VAL A 503 17.74 8.06 11.44
N GLU A 504 17.98 6.78 11.80
CA GLU A 504 18.76 5.86 10.98
C GLU A 504 18.13 5.55 9.60
N ILE A 505 16.80 5.54 9.49
CA ILE A 505 16.13 5.17 8.24
C ILE A 505 16.05 6.36 7.27
N VAL A 506 16.01 7.59 7.79
CA VAL A 506 15.90 8.82 6.98
C VAL A 506 17.05 8.93 5.97
N GLY A 507 18.29 8.69 6.42
CA GLY A 507 19.46 8.71 5.55
C GLY A 507 19.46 7.57 4.53
N LYS A 508 19.05 6.37 4.95
CA LYS A 508 18.98 5.18 4.11
C LYS A 508 17.98 5.38 2.97
N LEU A 509 16.73 5.74 3.27
CA LEU A 509 15.67 6.04 2.28
C LEU A 509 16.11 7.08 1.26
N ARG A 510 16.67 8.21 1.74
CA ARG A 510 17.16 9.27 0.85
C ARG A 510 18.24 8.75 -0.11
N SER A 511 19.24 8.05 0.43
CA SER A 511 20.36 7.51 -0.36
C SER A 511 19.91 6.43 -1.36
N SER A 512 18.83 5.71 -1.06
CA SER A 512 18.20 4.71 -1.90
C SER A 512 17.22 5.29 -2.93
N GLY A 513 17.07 6.62 -3.00
CA GLY A 513 16.19 7.28 -3.97
C GLY A 513 14.70 7.16 -3.66
N VAL A 514 14.34 6.79 -2.42
CA VAL A 514 12.94 6.75 -1.98
C VAL A 514 12.46 8.17 -1.65
N TYR A 515 11.34 8.58 -2.22
CA TYR A 515 10.75 9.90 -1.99
C TYR A 515 10.00 9.93 -0.67
N SER A 516 10.25 10.96 0.12
CA SER A 516 9.59 11.18 1.42
C SER A 516 8.19 11.76 1.25
N TYR A 517 7.34 11.64 2.26
CA TYR A 517 5.99 12.19 2.28
C TYR A 517 5.92 13.42 3.21
N LYS A 518 5.40 14.54 2.73
CA LYS A 518 5.37 15.82 3.45
C LYS A 518 3.94 16.35 3.52
N VAL A 519 3.31 16.15 4.66
CA VAL A 519 1.94 16.60 4.94
C VAL A 519 1.99 18.01 5.50
N LEU A 520 1.30 18.96 4.86
CA LEU A 520 1.28 20.38 5.25
C LEU A 520 1.06 20.58 6.74
N TYR A 521 0.07 19.87 7.31
CA TYR A 521 -0.29 19.98 8.73
C TYR A 521 0.85 19.70 9.71
N PHE A 522 1.84 18.89 9.30
CA PHE A 522 2.94 18.45 10.14
C PHE A 522 4.25 19.21 9.87
N GLU A 523 4.30 20.03 8.82
CA GLU A 523 5.49 20.79 8.43
C GLU A 523 5.59 22.13 9.18
N ASN A 524 5.54 22.06 10.50
CA ASN A 524 5.77 23.17 11.43
C ASN A 524 6.65 22.71 12.61
N ASP A 525 7.32 23.67 13.25
CA ASP A 525 8.11 23.40 14.45
C ASP A 525 7.27 23.40 15.73
N HIS A 526 7.92 23.26 16.88
CA HIS A 526 7.24 23.24 18.19
C HIS A 526 6.48 24.54 18.50
N GLU A 527 6.82 25.66 17.86
CA GLU A 527 6.18 26.98 17.99
C GLU A 527 5.10 27.23 16.92
N LYS A 528 4.76 26.21 16.12
CA LYS A 528 3.82 26.29 15.00
C LYS A 528 4.27 27.23 13.89
N THR A 529 5.57 27.48 13.75
CA THR A 529 6.12 28.16 12.58
C THR A 529 6.22 27.19 11.42
N PHE A 530 5.45 27.44 10.35
CA PHE A 530 5.43 26.56 9.20
C PHE A 530 6.69 26.69 8.35
N ARG A 531 7.22 25.52 7.92
CA ARG A 531 8.35 25.40 7.01
C ARG A 531 8.06 26.19 5.74
N SER A 532 9.01 27.04 5.33
CA SER A 532 8.87 27.78 4.07
C SER A 532 8.73 26.83 2.87
N PRO A 533 7.93 27.15 1.84
CA PRO A 533 7.77 26.27 0.67
C PRO A 533 9.11 25.85 0.04
N LYS A 534 10.07 26.76 -0.04
CA LYS A 534 11.41 26.49 -0.60
C LYS A 534 12.25 25.51 0.23
N ALA A 535 11.97 25.39 1.53
CA ALA A 535 12.71 24.51 2.44
C ALA A 535 12.17 23.09 2.49
N TYR A 536 11.13 22.78 1.71
CA TYR A 536 10.68 21.40 1.51
C TYR A 536 11.76 20.61 0.76
N PRO A 537 12.06 19.36 1.17
CA PRO A 537 13.06 18.54 0.48
C PRO A 537 12.66 18.27 -0.97
N GLU A 538 13.59 18.38 -1.91
CA GLU A 538 13.29 18.09 -3.31
C GLU A 538 12.79 16.65 -3.52
N GLN A 539 13.47 15.67 -2.92
CA GLN A 539 13.10 14.25 -2.99
C GLN A 539 11.93 13.92 -2.05
N SER A 540 10.78 14.56 -2.28
CA SER A 540 9.54 14.33 -1.55
C SER A 540 8.29 14.60 -2.39
N MET A 541 7.18 14.03 -1.94
CA MET A 541 5.84 14.43 -2.32
C MET A 541 5.23 15.32 -1.24
N ALA A 542 4.81 16.53 -1.60
CA ALA A 542 4.02 17.39 -0.73
C ALA A 542 2.54 17.12 -0.93
N VAL A 543 1.78 17.05 0.16
CA VAL A 543 0.32 16.95 0.17
C VAL A 543 -0.28 17.87 1.23
N ALA A 544 -1.53 18.28 1.05
CA ALA A 544 -2.25 19.04 2.07
C ALA A 544 -2.60 18.14 3.26
N ALA A 545 -3.26 17.02 2.96
CA ALA A 545 -3.74 16.01 3.89
C ALA A 545 -3.54 14.61 3.29
N THR A 546 -4.06 13.59 3.97
CA THR A 546 -4.16 12.22 3.50
C THR A 546 -5.57 11.69 3.75
N HIS A 547 -5.84 10.44 3.34
CA HIS A 547 -7.12 9.80 3.61
C HIS A 547 -7.38 9.53 5.10
N ASP A 548 -6.33 9.53 5.93
CA ASP A 548 -6.39 9.36 7.40
C ASP A 548 -6.58 10.67 8.16
N LEU A 549 -6.56 11.80 7.47
CA LEU A 549 -6.57 13.13 8.05
C LEU A 549 -7.81 13.91 7.60
N PRO A 550 -8.22 14.93 8.38
CA PRO A 550 -9.28 15.81 7.92
C PRO A 550 -8.92 16.52 6.61
N THR A 551 -9.94 16.77 5.78
CA THR A 551 -9.84 17.67 4.63
C THR A 551 -9.39 19.07 5.06
N LEU A 552 -9.01 19.95 4.13
CA LEU A 552 -8.64 21.32 4.50
C LEU A 552 -9.74 22.03 5.29
N ARG A 553 -11.01 21.82 4.91
CA ARG A 553 -12.16 22.38 5.62
C ARG A 553 -12.33 21.74 7.00
N GLY A 554 -12.33 20.40 7.07
CA GLY A 554 -12.45 19.68 8.34
C GLY A 554 -11.35 20.07 9.33
N TYR A 555 -10.11 20.27 8.86
CA TYR A 555 -8.99 20.69 9.69
C TYR A 555 -9.20 22.11 10.24
N TRP A 556 -9.62 23.03 9.38
CA TRP A 556 -9.81 24.44 9.73
C TRP A 556 -10.97 24.65 10.71
N GLU A 557 -12.01 23.81 10.59
CA GLU A 557 -13.18 23.82 11.46
C GLU A 557 -13.00 22.95 12.71
N SER A 558 -11.86 22.27 12.87
CA SER A 558 -11.61 21.30 13.95
C SER A 558 -12.67 20.18 14.00
N GLY A 559 -13.19 19.81 12.82
CA GLY A 559 -14.23 18.80 12.64
C GLY A 559 -13.77 17.40 13.06
N ASP A 560 -12.49 17.07 12.85
CA ASP A 560 -11.88 15.82 13.30
C ASP A 560 -11.88 15.67 14.83
N LEU A 561 -11.59 16.75 15.56
CA LEU A 561 -11.60 16.73 17.04
C LEU A 561 -13.03 16.62 17.58
N THR A 562 -13.97 17.35 16.96
CA THR A 562 -15.39 17.32 17.34
C THR A 562 -15.99 15.94 17.06
N LEU A 563 -15.80 15.42 15.85
CA LEU A 563 -16.28 14.11 15.44
C LEU A 563 -15.59 13.00 16.23
N GLY A 564 -14.27 13.07 16.42
CA GLY A 564 -13.52 12.13 17.25
C GLY A 564 -14.03 12.08 18.69
N LYS A 565 -14.41 13.23 19.27
CA LYS A 565 -15.08 13.27 20.58
C LYS A 565 -16.43 12.56 20.56
N THR A 566 -17.28 12.83 19.57
CA THR A 566 -18.58 12.15 19.40
C THR A 566 -18.42 10.63 19.28
N LEU A 567 -17.36 10.16 18.64
CA LEU A 567 -17.06 8.74 18.44
C LEU A 567 -16.29 8.09 19.61
N GLY A 568 -15.94 8.85 20.65
CA GLY A 568 -15.27 8.35 21.84
C GLY A 568 -13.74 8.23 21.77
N LEU A 569 -13.09 8.80 20.74
CA LEU A 569 -11.63 8.75 20.57
C LEU A 569 -10.88 9.62 21.58
N TYR A 570 -11.53 10.67 22.08
CA TYR A 570 -10.94 11.62 23.04
C TYR A 570 -11.74 11.61 24.36
N PRO A 571 -11.60 10.56 25.19
CA PRO A 571 -12.30 10.47 26.46
C PRO A 571 -11.77 11.48 27.49
N ASP A 572 -10.49 11.84 27.42
CA ASP A 572 -9.85 12.81 28.32
C ASP A 572 -10.05 14.26 27.83
N GLU A 573 -10.86 15.03 28.58
CA GLU A 573 -11.17 16.44 28.29
C GLU A 573 -9.95 17.37 28.38
N VAL A 574 -8.95 17.04 29.21
CA VAL A 574 -7.74 17.85 29.35
C VAL A 574 -6.89 17.70 28.09
N ILE A 575 -6.73 16.47 27.62
CA ILE A 575 -6.03 16.18 26.35
C ILE A 575 -6.77 16.82 25.19
N LEU A 576 -8.09 16.64 25.09
CA LEU A 576 -8.90 17.20 24.01
C LEU A 576 -8.82 18.73 23.95
N ARG A 577 -8.91 19.41 25.10
CA ARG A 577 -8.75 20.87 25.17
C ARG A 577 -7.36 21.31 24.71
N GLY A 578 -6.31 20.54 25.03
CA GLY A 578 -4.96 20.76 24.53
C GLY A 578 -4.89 20.67 23.00
N LEU A 579 -5.52 19.66 22.40
CA LEU A 579 -5.59 19.50 20.94
C LEU A 579 -6.27 20.68 20.24
N TYR A 580 -7.37 21.22 20.80
CA TYR A 580 -7.99 22.43 20.26
C TYR A 580 -7.08 23.66 20.34
N GLN A 581 -6.37 23.84 21.46
CA GLN A 581 -5.43 24.95 21.62
C GLN A 581 -4.27 24.85 20.61
N ASP A 582 -3.69 23.66 20.46
CA ASP A 582 -2.64 23.39 19.48
C ASP A 582 -3.12 23.61 18.05
N ARG A 583 -4.37 23.21 17.74
CA ARG A 583 -4.99 23.42 16.42
C ARG A 583 -5.15 24.90 16.10
N GLU A 584 -5.63 25.72 17.04
CA GLU A 584 -5.81 27.16 16.81
C GLU A 584 -4.46 27.87 16.61
N LEU A 585 -3.43 27.50 17.38
CA LEU A 585 -2.06 28.00 17.17
C LEU A 585 -1.52 27.58 15.80
N ALA A 586 -1.72 26.32 15.40
CA ALA A 586 -1.32 25.83 14.09
C ALA A 586 -2.05 26.53 12.94
N LYS A 587 -3.36 26.78 13.07
CA LYS A 587 -4.14 27.56 12.10
C LYS A 587 -3.61 28.99 11.95
N GLN A 588 -3.26 29.64 13.07
CA GLN A 588 -2.68 30.97 13.04
C GLN A 588 -1.30 30.98 12.39
N GLY A 589 -0.39 30.08 12.80
CA GLY A 589 0.94 29.97 12.19
C GLY A 589 0.89 29.65 10.69
N LEU A 590 -0.07 28.84 10.27
CA LEU A 590 -0.32 28.55 8.86
C LEU A 590 -0.80 29.79 8.11
N LEU A 591 -1.78 30.53 8.65
CA LEU A 591 -2.26 31.78 8.06
C LEU A 591 -1.13 32.81 7.89
N ASP A 592 -0.28 32.94 8.91
CA ASP A 592 0.89 33.83 8.89
C ASP A 592 1.86 33.43 7.77
N ALA A 593 2.11 32.12 7.61
CA ALA A 593 2.95 31.61 6.53
C ALA A 593 2.32 31.85 5.14
N LEU A 594 1.01 31.65 4.99
CA LEU A 594 0.30 31.91 3.73
C LEU A 594 0.45 33.37 3.29
N HIS A 595 0.37 34.33 4.22
CA HIS A 595 0.62 35.74 3.95
C HIS A 595 2.09 36.02 3.65
N LYS A 596 3.00 35.52 4.50
CA LYS A 596 4.45 35.72 4.39
C LYS A 596 5.01 35.29 3.04
N TYR A 597 4.53 34.17 2.50
CA TYR A 597 5.01 33.61 1.24
C TYR A 597 4.08 33.90 0.04
N GLY A 598 3.14 34.85 0.17
CA GLY A 598 2.39 35.40 -0.96
C GLY A 598 1.33 34.46 -1.55
N CYS A 599 0.78 33.55 -0.75
CA CYS A 599 -0.28 32.63 -1.17
C CYS A 599 -1.67 33.28 -1.10
N LEU A 600 -1.84 34.28 -0.22
CA LEU A 600 -3.08 35.04 -0.02
C LEU A 600 -2.97 36.50 -0.50
N PRO A 601 -4.09 37.11 -0.93
CA PRO A 601 -4.12 38.54 -1.21
C PRO A 601 -4.11 39.37 0.09
N LYS A 602 -3.55 40.59 0.05
CA LYS A 602 -3.44 41.49 1.21
C LYS A 602 -4.76 41.78 1.94
N ARG A 603 -5.89 41.69 1.24
CA ARG A 603 -7.24 41.91 1.81
C ARG A 603 -7.75 40.76 2.67
N ALA A 604 -7.11 39.59 2.62
CA ALA A 604 -7.51 38.46 3.46
C ALA A 604 -7.22 38.79 4.94
N GLY A 605 -8.06 38.29 5.85
CA GLY A 605 -7.86 38.45 7.29
C GLY A 605 -6.52 37.86 7.76
N HIS A 606 -6.03 38.34 8.90
CA HIS A 606 -4.77 37.90 9.51
C HIS A 606 -4.97 37.22 10.87
N LYS A 607 -6.22 36.99 11.28
CA LYS A 607 -6.57 36.33 12.54
C LYS A 607 -7.39 35.09 12.25
N ALA A 608 -6.77 33.91 12.38
CA ALA A 608 -7.34 32.64 11.95
C ALA A 608 -8.64 32.29 12.68
N SER A 609 -8.73 32.61 13.98
CA SER A 609 -9.93 32.38 14.79
C SER A 609 -11.16 33.20 14.38
N LEU A 610 -10.99 34.22 13.52
CA LEU A 610 -12.09 35.01 12.95
C LEU A 610 -12.40 34.64 11.50
N MET A 611 -11.76 33.60 10.96
CA MET A 611 -11.90 33.19 9.56
C MET A 611 -12.48 31.79 9.49
N SER A 612 -13.57 31.62 8.74
CA SER A 612 -14.03 30.32 8.28
C SER A 612 -13.30 29.91 6.99
N MET A 613 -13.48 28.66 6.57
CA MET A 613 -12.98 28.22 5.27
C MET A 613 -13.67 28.98 4.13
N THR A 614 -12.88 29.45 3.17
CA THR A 614 -13.36 30.17 1.98
C THR A 614 -12.59 29.70 0.75
N PRO A 615 -13.12 29.89 -0.48
CA PRO A 615 -12.37 29.58 -1.70
C PRO A 615 -11.01 30.28 -1.82
N THR A 616 -10.86 31.45 -1.16
CA THR A 616 -9.57 32.16 -1.13
C THR A 616 -8.56 31.48 -0.21
N LEU A 617 -9.00 31.05 0.97
CA LEU A 617 -8.15 30.33 1.92
C LEU A 617 -7.81 28.92 1.43
N ASN A 618 -8.81 28.17 0.97
CA ASN A 618 -8.65 26.84 0.37
C ASN A 618 -7.60 26.86 -0.75
N ARG A 619 -7.75 27.77 -1.71
CA ARG A 619 -6.73 27.95 -2.76
C ARG A 619 -5.39 28.38 -2.19
N GLY A 620 -5.35 29.29 -1.21
CA GLY A 620 -4.12 29.71 -0.55
C GLY A 620 -3.31 28.55 0.04
N LEU A 621 -3.98 27.62 0.70
CA LEU A 621 -3.40 26.41 1.28
C LEU A 621 -2.79 25.50 0.19
N GLN A 622 -3.53 25.25 -0.88
CA GLN A 622 -3.03 24.44 -2.01
C GLN A 622 -1.89 25.12 -2.77
N ARG A 623 -1.92 26.45 -2.88
CA ARG A 623 -0.81 27.24 -3.47
C ARG A 623 0.47 27.09 -2.67
N TYR A 624 0.38 27.04 -1.34
CA TYR A 624 1.54 26.94 -0.46
C TYR A 624 2.39 25.71 -0.77
N ILE A 625 1.75 24.55 -0.90
CA ILE A 625 2.40 23.30 -1.25
C ILE A 625 2.74 23.21 -2.76
N ALA A 626 1.98 23.87 -3.63
CA ALA A 626 2.33 23.98 -5.05
C ALA A 626 3.58 24.84 -5.29
N ASP A 627 3.80 25.88 -4.49
CA ASP A 627 5.00 26.72 -4.51
C ASP A 627 6.21 26.03 -3.85
N SER A 628 6.03 24.86 -3.25
CA SER A 628 7.08 24.15 -2.53
C SER A 628 8.15 23.57 -3.45
N ASN A 629 9.33 23.31 -2.89
CA ASN A 629 10.44 22.70 -3.59
C ASN A 629 10.31 21.16 -3.75
N SER A 630 9.28 20.54 -3.16
CA SER A 630 8.99 19.12 -3.38
C SER A 630 8.83 18.82 -4.86
N ALA A 631 9.47 17.75 -5.33
CA ALA A 631 9.43 17.32 -6.72
C ALA A 631 8.02 16.86 -7.16
N LEU A 632 7.24 16.30 -6.23
CA LEU A 632 5.86 15.89 -6.47
C LEU A 632 4.88 16.67 -5.57
N LEU A 633 3.68 16.91 -6.09
CA LEU A 633 2.54 17.46 -5.36
C LEU A 633 1.35 16.51 -5.56
N GLY A 634 0.78 16.01 -4.46
CA GLY A 634 -0.48 15.27 -4.47
C GLY A 634 -1.64 16.17 -4.04
N LEU A 635 -2.72 16.19 -4.83
CA LEU A 635 -3.91 16.99 -4.57
C LEU A 635 -5.14 16.08 -4.41
N GLN A 636 -5.94 16.32 -3.37
CA GLN A 636 -7.18 15.58 -3.14
C GLN A 636 -8.37 16.28 -3.82
N PRO A 637 -9.21 15.57 -4.59
CA PRO A 637 -10.45 16.14 -5.15
C PRO A 637 -11.41 16.68 -4.09
N GLU A 638 -11.40 16.11 -2.88
CA GLU A 638 -12.16 16.64 -1.73
C GLU A 638 -11.88 18.12 -1.47
N ASP A 639 -10.63 18.54 -1.62
CA ASP A 639 -10.24 19.92 -1.37
C ASP A 639 -10.56 20.83 -2.56
N TRP A 640 -10.68 20.29 -3.78
CA TRP A 640 -11.20 21.05 -4.93
C TRP A 640 -12.68 21.33 -4.77
N LEU A 641 -13.41 20.35 -4.22
CA LEU A 641 -14.85 20.37 -3.97
C LEU A 641 -15.20 20.98 -2.59
N ASP A 642 -14.20 21.45 -1.84
CA ASP A 642 -14.37 22.11 -0.53
C ASP A 642 -15.16 21.26 0.49
N MET A 643 -14.95 19.94 0.45
CA MET A 643 -15.64 18.97 1.30
C MET A 643 -15.15 19.02 2.75
N ALA A 644 -16.05 18.84 3.72
CA ALA A 644 -15.73 18.85 5.16
C ALA A 644 -15.43 17.44 5.72
N GLU A 645 -16.18 16.44 5.29
CA GLU A 645 -16.19 15.12 5.91
C GLU A 645 -14.94 14.29 5.57
N PRO A 646 -14.35 13.58 6.56
CA PRO A 646 -13.25 12.65 6.29
C PRO A 646 -13.73 11.44 5.49
N VAL A 647 -12.79 10.66 4.93
CA VAL A 647 -13.11 9.37 4.29
C VAL A 647 -12.82 8.19 5.23
N ASN A 648 -11.84 8.37 6.13
CA ASN A 648 -11.44 7.45 7.17
C ASN A 648 -11.13 8.23 8.46
N ILE A 649 -11.35 7.59 9.61
CA ILE A 649 -10.91 8.07 10.91
C ILE A 649 -10.10 6.96 11.59
N PRO A 650 -8.76 7.11 11.69
CA PRO A 650 -7.90 6.11 12.33
C PRO A 650 -8.36 5.76 13.75
N GLY A 651 -8.22 4.50 14.12
CA GLY A 651 -8.68 3.98 15.43
C GLY A 651 -10.18 3.72 15.52
N THR A 652 -10.93 3.84 14.42
CA THR A 652 -12.34 3.43 14.34
C THR A 652 -12.51 2.24 13.40
N SER A 653 -13.51 1.41 13.69
CA SER A 653 -13.97 0.34 12.80
C SER A 653 -15.44 0.60 12.44
N TYR A 654 -16.36 0.34 13.36
CA TYR A 654 -17.81 0.49 13.17
C TYR A 654 -18.35 1.88 13.56
N GLN A 655 -17.58 2.69 14.28
CA GLN A 655 -18.01 3.98 14.82
C GLN A 655 -18.25 5.02 13.72
N TYR A 656 -17.46 4.97 12.64
CA TYR A 656 -17.63 5.79 11.45
C TYR A 656 -17.77 4.91 10.21
N LYS A 657 -18.45 5.40 9.17
CA LYS A 657 -18.57 4.72 7.88
C LYS A 657 -17.29 4.91 7.05
N ASN A 658 -16.19 4.37 7.55
CA ASN A 658 -14.90 4.43 6.88
C ASN A 658 -14.99 3.84 5.46
N TRP A 659 -14.18 4.38 4.56
CA TRP A 659 -14.02 3.86 3.19
C TRP A 659 -15.29 3.94 2.33
N ARG A 660 -16.24 4.83 2.67
CA ARG A 660 -17.55 4.91 2.02
C ARG A 660 -17.94 6.30 1.52
N ARG A 661 -17.41 7.37 2.11
CA ARG A 661 -17.84 8.75 1.79
C ARG A 661 -17.50 9.12 0.34
N LYS A 662 -18.50 9.23 -0.53
CA LYS A 662 -18.30 9.57 -1.95
C LYS A 662 -17.92 11.05 -2.12
N LEU A 663 -17.32 11.38 -3.26
CA LEU A 663 -17.19 12.78 -3.67
C LEU A 663 -18.57 13.42 -3.85
N SER A 664 -18.64 14.73 -3.64
CA SER A 664 -19.89 15.50 -3.71
C SER A 664 -20.34 15.87 -5.12
N ALA A 665 -19.52 15.57 -6.14
CA ALA A 665 -19.80 15.82 -7.54
C ALA A 665 -19.30 14.68 -8.42
N THR A 666 -19.87 14.54 -9.62
CA THR A 666 -19.37 13.60 -10.63
C THR A 666 -18.09 14.13 -11.28
N LEU A 667 -17.33 13.25 -11.93
CA LEU A 667 -16.15 13.61 -12.72
C LEU A 667 -16.51 14.66 -13.80
N GLU A 668 -17.61 14.42 -14.52
CA GLU A 668 -18.10 15.28 -15.59
C GLU A 668 -18.44 16.67 -15.05
N ALA A 669 -19.17 16.74 -13.93
CA ALA A 669 -19.55 17.99 -13.30
C ALA A 669 -18.35 18.76 -12.75
N MET A 670 -17.43 18.11 -12.02
CA MET A 670 -16.28 18.79 -11.42
C MET A 670 -15.28 19.29 -12.45
N PHE A 671 -15.10 18.57 -13.57
CA PHE A 671 -14.21 19.00 -14.65
C PHE A 671 -14.88 19.99 -15.61
N ALA A 672 -16.21 20.14 -15.58
CA ALA A 672 -16.92 21.24 -16.20
C ALA A 672 -17.00 22.51 -15.31
N ASP A 673 -16.78 22.38 -14.00
CA ASP A 673 -16.86 23.51 -13.07
C ASP A 673 -15.75 24.56 -13.31
N ASP A 674 -16.18 25.81 -13.37
CA ASP A 674 -15.34 26.96 -13.67
C ASP A 674 -14.32 27.24 -12.54
N GLY A 675 -14.71 26.97 -11.29
CA GLY A 675 -13.89 27.13 -10.10
C GLY A 675 -12.76 26.12 -10.03
N VAL A 676 -13.08 24.83 -10.19
CA VAL A 676 -12.13 23.71 -10.23
C VAL A 676 -11.12 23.91 -11.36
N ASN A 677 -11.58 24.23 -12.57
CA ASN A 677 -10.68 24.47 -13.71
C ASN A 677 -9.73 25.64 -13.48
N LYS A 678 -10.21 26.75 -12.90
CA LYS A 678 -9.35 27.92 -12.56
C LYS A 678 -8.37 27.58 -11.44
N LEU A 679 -8.77 26.79 -10.45
CA LEU A 679 -7.91 26.31 -9.36
C LEU A 679 -6.78 25.46 -9.92
N LEU A 680 -7.08 24.38 -10.64
CA LEU A 680 -6.08 23.45 -11.18
C LEU A 680 -5.11 24.17 -12.12
N LYS A 681 -5.61 25.07 -12.97
CA LYS A 681 -4.76 25.89 -13.85
C LYS A 681 -3.81 26.82 -13.07
N ASP A 682 -4.25 27.37 -11.94
CA ASP A 682 -3.41 28.21 -11.09
C ASP A 682 -2.32 27.38 -10.38
N LEU A 683 -2.66 26.19 -9.89
CA LEU A 683 -1.72 25.29 -9.23
C LEU A 683 -0.69 24.72 -10.22
N ASP A 684 -1.10 24.27 -11.40
CA ASP A 684 -0.20 23.84 -12.48
C ASP A 684 0.80 24.96 -12.85
N ARG A 685 0.32 26.20 -13.02
CA ARG A 685 1.19 27.35 -13.27
C ARG A 685 2.22 27.56 -12.18
N ARG A 686 1.83 27.39 -10.90
CA ARG A 686 2.74 27.53 -9.76
C ARG A 686 3.82 26.45 -9.74
N ARG A 687 3.46 25.21 -10.03
CA ARG A 687 4.43 24.11 -10.17
C ARG A 687 5.44 24.40 -11.27
N ARG A 688 4.99 24.83 -12.45
CA ARG A 688 5.88 25.22 -13.56
C ARG A 688 6.77 26.42 -13.20
N ALA A 689 6.28 27.36 -12.40
CA ALA A 689 7.05 28.51 -11.94
C ALA A 689 8.10 28.11 -10.88
N ALA A 690 7.80 27.15 -10.01
CA ALA A 690 8.72 26.63 -9.02
C ALA A 690 9.89 25.86 -9.65
N ALA A 691 9.67 25.20 -10.80
CA ALA A 691 10.73 24.50 -11.55
C ALA A 691 11.77 25.42 -12.21
N LYS A 692 11.48 26.73 -12.35
CA LYS A 692 12.40 27.71 -12.97
C LYS A 692 13.30 28.44 -11.97
N LYS A 693 13.13 28.18 -10.67
CA LYS A 693 13.88 28.79 -9.58
C LYS A 693 14.84 27.77 -9.00
#